data_AF-A0A2H0AEA2-F1
#
_entry.id   AF-A0A2H0AEA2-F1
#
_cell.length_a   1.000
_cell.length_b   1.000
_cell.length_c   1.000
_cell.angle_alpha   90.00
_cell.angle_beta   90.00
_cell.angle_gamma   90.00
#
_symmetry.space_group_name_H-M   'P 1'
#
loop_
_entity.id
_entity.type
_entity.pdbx_description
1 polymer ?
#
loop_
_entity_poly.entity_id
_entity_poly.type
_entity_poly.pdbx_seq_one_letter_code
_entity_poly.pdbx_strand_id
1 'polypeptide(L)'
;MIEKHFDIPFISALALREKQIQQNYRPIIAVHKWFARRPGTLFRGLLLSEYGDRPLQEAFFSANDFKGITIADPFMGGGTPLIEANRVGCDVLGYDINPMAWWIVNREIEHLDLVAYRTAATNLMQTLEERIGGLYRTRCLKCGSDQAHVKYCLWVKQRTCLHCGKTFDLFPGYLLAENKRHPLNVLVCAACGDLNEVRDRKHPGRCASCSADLRLAGSAKRNKCVCPHCGKISAYQDPDAGPPRHRMFAMEYHCRLCKPNHTGRFFKRPEVADLARYEQAAAMLGKTGTRFVPEDAIPRGDETDRLLRWGYRCYREMFNDRQLLGLELSCRIITATQDERVRNALITNLSDLLRYQNMVCRYDIMALKSLDIFSVHGFPVGLVQCESNLLGIANGGGVSVGSGGWSNIVEKYMKAKQYCDAPFETRHDGARKVQVSIIGEWIGDSWNSENRREVCINCQSATTADLPPASLDGVFTDPPYFGNVQYAELMDFCYVWLRRLAGGVIPALLSRTTRNQDELTANITMERGLDHFTEGLAAVFGKMAHALKTGRPLAFTYHHNRLEAYYPVVVAILDAGLACTIALPCPAEMGASIHISGTASSVVDTVFVCRSTGVVSRQTLAKTAGEFAALVCVDLDKLRQGGLKPTQGDTRCIIFGHLVRMTVWNLRKAWQPALTATQKLETVARHLATLPQLGGIEAMLFAEDLPALRYAVNEGQAPYENGADEISF
;
A
#
# COMPACT_ATOMS: atom_id res chain seq x y z
N MET A 1 -1.95 16.77 25.59
CA MET A 1 -1.62 17.51 24.35
C MET A 1 -0.37 16.90 23.74
N ILE A 2 -0.39 16.71 22.42
CA ILE A 2 0.69 16.05 21.66
C ILE A 2 2.08 16.63 21.97
N GLU A 3 2.19 17.95 22.05
CA GLU A 3 3.44 18.68 22.29
C GLU A 3 4.17 18.24 23.57
N LYS A 4 3.44 17.78 24.59
CA LYS A 4 3.98 17.40 25.89
C LYS A 4 3.98 15.88 26.10
N HIS A 5 2.99 15.17 25.54
CA HIS A 5 2.72 13.76 25.89
C HIS A 5 3.15 12.76 24.79
N PHE A 6 3.61 13.22 23.63
CA PHE A 6 4.06 12.31 22.57
C PHE A 6 5.45 11.75 22.84
N ASP A 7 5.54 10.43 22.97
CA ASP A 7 6.78 9.71 23.26
C ASP A 7 7.41 9.19 21.96
N ILE A 8 8.35 9.96 21.41
CA ILE A 8 9.06 9.64 20.16
C ILE A 8 9.79 8.29 20.25
N PRO A 9 10.63 8.01 21.28
CA PRO A 9 11.30 6.70 21.40
C PRO A 9 10.33 5.52 21.36
N PHE A 10 9.25 5.59 22.14
CA PHE A 10 8.25 4.53 22.23
C PHE A 10 7.54 4.28 20.90
N ILE A 11 7.02 5.34 20.28
CA ILE A 11 6.29 5.23 19.00
C ILE A 11 7.23 4.75 17.89
N SER A 12 8.48 5.24 17.87
CA SER A 12 9.47 4.81 16.89
C SER A 12 9.78 3.31 16.98
N ALA A 13 9.93 2.78 18.20
CA ALA A 13 10.20 1.37 18.42
C ALA A 13 9.06 0.45 17.94
N LEU A 14 7.81 0.91 18.03
CA LEU A 14 6.65 0.17 17.55
C LEU A 14 6.47 0.33 16.03
N ALA A 15 6.55 1.55 15.51
CA ALA A 15 6.37 1.87 14.09
C ALA A 15 7.37 1.14 13.18
N LEU A 16 8.64 1.03 13.58
CA LEU A 16 9.67 0.28 12.84
C LEU A 16 9.31 -1.19 12.66
N ARG A 17 8.70 -1.80 13.68
CA ARG A 17 8.33 -3.20 13.66
C ARG A 17 7.03 -3.43 12.88
N GLU A 18 6.07 -2.51 13.02
CA GLU A 18 4.83 -2.52 12.26
C GLU A 18 5.11 -2.42 10.76
N LYS A 19 5.96 -1.48 10.33
CA LYS A 19 6.22 -1.21 8.91
C LYS A 19 6.78 -2.38 8.12
N GLN A 20 7.47 -3.32 8.77
CA GLN A 20 7.99 -4.54 8.15
C GLN A 20 6.85 -5.43 7.61
N ILE A 21 5.78 -5.62 8.39
CA ILE A 21 4.63 -6.46 8.02
C ILE A 21 3.35 -5.89 8.64
N GLN A 22 2.88 -4.75 8.13
CA GLN A 22 1.83 -3.95 8.77
C GLN A 22 0.54 -4.76 9.03
N GLN A 23 0.14 -5.62 8.08
CA GLN A 23 -1.05 -6.49 8.19
C GLN A 23 -0.99 -7.48 9.38
N ASN A 24 0.17 -7.73 9.98
CA ASN A 24 0.31 -8.57 11.19
C ASN A 24 0.13 -7.77 12.49
N TYR A 25 0.08 -6.44 12.41
CA TYR A 25 -0.09 -5.50 13.52
C TYR A 25 -1.45 -4.80 13.44
N ARG A 26 -1.91 -4.53 12.22
CA ARG A 26 -3.21 -3.96 11.87
C ARG A 26 -3.87 -4.80 10.77
N PRO A 27 -4.47 -5.96 11.07
CA PRO A 27 -5.10 -6.82 10.07
C PRO A 27 -6.13 -6.10 9.18
N ILE A 28 -6.81 -5.08 9.71
CA ILE A 28 -7.80 -4.29 8.97
C ILE A 28 -7.26 -3.74 7.65
N ILE A 29 -5.98 -3.34 7.60
CA ILE A 29 -5.39 -2.78 6.36
C ILE A 29 -5.23 -3.80 5.24
N ALA A 30 -5.44 -5.08 5.55
CA ALA A 30 -5.37 -6.17 4.62
C ALA A 30 -6.68 -6.36 3.84
N VAL A 31 -7.75 -5.62 4.16
CA VAL A 31 -9.03 -5.63 3.41
C VAL A 31 -8.78 -5.45 1.91
N HIS A 32 -7.99 -4.45 1.53
CA HIS A 32 -7.56 -4.23 0.15
C HIS A 32 -6.21 -3.51 0.13
N LYS A 33 -5.44 -3.62 -0.96
CA LYS A 33 -4.21 -2.81 -1.11
C LYS A 33 -4.55 -1.35 -1.29
N TRP A 34 -3.84 -0.51 -0.54
CA TRP A 34 -3.57 0.88 -0.88
C TRP A 34 -2.06 1.12 -0.77
N PHE A 35 -1.51 2.03 -1.56
CA PHE A 35 -0.06 2.08 -1.81
C PHE A 35 0.72 2.88 -0.76
N ALA A 36 0.16 3.98 -0.23
CA ALA A 36 0.74 4.76 0.84
C ALA A 36 -0.13 4.64 2.09
N ARG A 37 0.34 3.85 3.06
CA ARG A 37 -0.28 3.76 4.38
C ARG A 37 0.77 3.93 5.44
N ARG A 38 0.60 4.94 6.29
CA ARG A 38 1.43 5.18 7.48
C ARG A 38 1.10 4.16 8.58
N PRO A 39 2.02 3.94 9.54
CA PRO A 39 1.77 3.00 10.63
C PRO A 39 0.58 3.46 11.46
N GLY A 40 -0.34 2.54 11.81
CA GLY A 40 -1.43 2.82 12.74
C GLY A 40 -0.91 3.21 14.13
N THR A 41 0.28 2.71 14.51
CA THR A 41 0.99 3.14 15.72
C THR A 41 1.15 4.65 15.81
N LEU A 42 1.48 5.33 14.70
CA LEU A 42 1.67 6.79 14.71
C LEU A 42 0.37 7.50 15.07
N PHE A 43 -0.71 7.23 14.34
CA PHE A 43 -1.98 7.92 14.55
C PHE A 43 -2.63 7.57 15.89
N ARG A 44 -2.54 6.30 16.33
CA ARG A 44 -2.92 5.94 17.70
C ARG A 44 -2.12 6.75 18.72
N GLY A 45 -0.81 6.86 18.53
CA GLY A 45 0.07 7.65 19.41
C GLY A 45 -0.36 9.12 19.49
N LEU A 46 -0.63 9.74 18.35
CA LEU A 46 -1.06 11.13 18.28
C LEU A 46 -2.41 11.36 18.99
N LEU A 47 -3.39 10.50 18.74
CA LEU A 47 -4.72 10.58 19.37
C LEU A 47 -4.62 10.42 20.90
N LEU A 48 -3.89 9.41 21.37
CA LEU A 48 -3.72 9.15 22.80
C LEU A 48 -2.93 10.27 23.50
N SER A 49 -1.94 10.86 22.85
CA SER A 49 -1.22 12.02 23.42
C SER A 49 -2.06 13.29 23.47
N GLU A 50 -3.03 13.45 22.55
CA GLU A 50 -3.92 14.60 22.55
C GLU A 50 -5.03 14.48 23.60
N TYR A 51 -5.75 13.36 23.60
CA TYR A 51 -7.00 13.19 24.35
C TYR A 51 -6.89 12.25 25.56
N GLY A 52 -5.81 11.49 25.67
CA GLY A 52 -5.55 10.63 26.82
C GLY A 52 -5.05 11.41 28.04
N ASP A 53 -5.38 10.87 29.21
CA ASP A 53 -5.02 11.37 30.54
C ASP A 53 -3.83 10.62 31.17
N ARG A 54 -3.47 9.46 30.60
CA ARG A 54 -2.40 8.58 31.07
C ARG A 54 -1.12 8.72 30.24
N PRO A 55 0.04 8.33 30.79
CA PRO A 55 1.28 8.24 30.00
C PRO A 55 1.08 7.41 28.74
N LEU A 56 1.65 7.85 27.61
CA LEU A 56 1.38 7.24 26.30
C LEU A 56 1.66 5.73 26.28
N GLN A 57 2.73 5.28 26.92
CA GLN A 57 3.11 3.86 26.98
C GLN A 57 2.05 2.99 27.66
N GLU A 58 1.34 3.53 28.66
CA GLU A 58 0.25 2.84 29.36
C GLU A 58 -1.05 2.88 28.55
N ALA A 59 -1.42 4.07 28.07
CA ALA A 59 -2.63 4.29 27.28
C ALA A 59 -2.62 3.44 25.99
N PHE A 60 -1.45 3.24 25.37
CA PHE A 60 -1.33 2.51 24.11
C PHE A 60 -1.77 1.05 24.21
N PHE A 61 -1.49 0.37 25.33
CA PHE A 61 -1.80 -1.05 25.57
C PHE A 61 -3.04 -1.28 26.45
N SER A 62 -3.83 -0.23 26.70
CA SER A 62 -5.10 -0.33 27.40
C SER A 62 -6.24 0.19 26.52
N ALA A 63 -7.48 -0.12 26.88
CA ALA A 63 -8.63 0.39 26.17
C ALA A 63 -8.83 1.88 26.44
N ASN A 64 -9.32 2.59 25.42
CA ASN A 64 -9.64 4.01 25.46
C ASN A 64 -11.01 4.22 24.80
N ASP A 65 -11.74 5.23 25.27
CA ASP A 65 -13.02 5.64 24.71
C ASP A 65 -13.12 7.17 24.71
N PHE A 66 -13.10 7.74 23.51
CA PHE A 66 -13.17 9.16 23.23
C PHE A 66 -14.50 9.54 22.57
N LYS A 67 -15.59 8.94 23.05
CA LYS A 67 -16.95 9.27 22.61
C LYS A 67 -17.21 10.78 22.71
N GLY A 68 -17.80 11.35 21.65
CA GLY A 68 -18.09 12.77 21.53
C GLY A 68 -16.93 13.62 21.02
N ILE A 69 -15.81 13.00 20.64
CA ILE A 69 -14.72 13.63 19.90
C ILE A 69 -14.89 13.32 18.42
N THR A 70 -14.92 14.35 17.58
CA THR A 70 -15.00 14.19 16.12
C THR A 70 -13.65 14.46 15.45
N ILE A 71 -13.14 13.47 14.72
CA ILE A 71 -11.85 13.51 14.03
C ILE A 71 -12.04 13.53 12.51
N ALA A 72 -11.37 14.46 11.82
CA ALA A 72 -11.40 14.53 10.36
C ALA A 72 -10.07 14.14 9.70
N ASP A 73 -10.19 13.56 8.50
CA ASP A 73 -9.09 13.34 7.57
C ASP A 73 -9.51 13.79 6.16
N PRO A 74 -9.02 14.94 5.67
CA PRO A 74 -9.38 15.46 4.35
C PRO A 74 -8.64 14.81 3.18
N PHE A 75 -7.68 13.92 3.47
CA PHE A 75 -6.87 13.20 2.48
C PHE A 75 -6.83 11.71 2.83
N MET A 76 -7.99 11.11 3.10
CA MET A 76 -8.04 9.85 3.82
C MET A 76 -7.26 8.73 3.14
N GLY A 77 -7.23 8.66 1.80
CA GLY A 77 -6.48 7.67 1.04
C GLY A 77 -6.71 6.25 1.54
N GLY A 78 -5.74 5.71 2.28
CA GLY A 78 -5.80 4.37 2.87
C GLY A 78 -6.57 4.25 4.19
N GLY A 79 -7.00 5.36 4.80
CA GLY A 79 -7.88 5.42 5.97
C GLY A 79 -7.23 5.27 7.34
N THR A 80 -5.89 5.14 7.44
CA THR A 80 -5.22 4.88 8.73
C THR A 80 -5.64 5.86 9.85
N PRO A 81 -5.66 7.19 9.64
CA PRO A 81 -6.04 8.12 10.71
C PRO A 81 -7.47 7.90 11.21
N LEU A 82 -8.42 7.73 10.29
CA LEU A 82 -9.83 7.49 10.59
C LEU A 82 -10.05 6.14 11.29
N ILE A 83 -9.33 5.10 10.87
CA ILE A 83 -9.42 3.77 11.49
C ILE A 83 -8.97 3.82 12.95
N GLU A 84 -7.83 4.44 13.24
CA GLU A 84 -7.33 4.53 14.62
C GLU A 84 -8.20 5.45 15.48
N ALA A 85 -8.75 6.54 14.92
CA ALA A 85 -9.70 7.42 15.61
C ALA A 85 -11.00 6.69 15.96
N ASN A 86 -11.62 6.02 14.99
CA ASN A 86 -12.84 5.24 15.21
C ASN A 86 -12.60 4.15 16.25
N ARG A 87 -11.44 3.47 16.19
CA ARG A 87 -11.08 2.41 17.14
C ARG A 87 -11.15 2.86 18.60
N VAL A 88 -10.66 4.06 18.91
CA VAL A 88 -10.60 4.63 20.26
C VAL A 88 -11.87 5.38 20.66
N GLY A 89 -12.98 5.24 19.92
CA GLY A 89 -14.28 5.78 20.31
C GLY A 89 -14.69 7.08 19.61
N CYS A 90 -13.84 7.67 18.76
CA CYS A 90 -14.18 8.91 18.07
C CYS A 90 -15.21 8.71 16.95
N ASP A 91 -15.98 9.76 16.69
CA ASP A 91 -16.71 9.95 15.45
C ASP A 91 -15.72 10.39 14.36
N VAL A 92 -15.96 9.97 13.11
CA VAL A 92 -14.97 10.14 12.03
C VAL A 92 -15.56 10.73 10.76
N LEU A 93 -14.83 11.68 10.18
CA LEU A 93 -15.18 12.38 8.95
C LEU A 93 -14.04 12.30 7.93
N GLY A 94 -14.25 11.55 6.85
CA GLY A 94 -13.26 11.33 5.80
C GLY A 94 -13.65 11.95 4.46
N TYR A 95 -12.65 12.45 3.73
CA TYR A 95 -12.80 12.89 2.34
C TYR A 95 -11.70 12.31 1.47
N ASP A 96 -12.09 11.81 0.30
CA ASP A 96 -11.18 11.51 -0.80
C ASP A 96 -11.94 11.68 -2.11
N ILE A 97 -11.28 12.26 -3.11
CA ILE A 97 -11.85 12.40 -4.45
C ILE A 97 -11.82 11.09 -5.22
N ASN A 98 -10.96 10.14 -4.80
CA ASN A 98 -10.77 8.86 -5.44
C ASN A 98 -11.85 7.86 -4.98
N PRO A 99 -12.69 7.36 -5.89
CA PRO A 99 -13.78 6.45 -5.53
C PRO A 99 -13.28 5.10 -5.01
N MET A 100 -12.06 4.68 -5.35
CA MET A 100 -11.47 3.45 -4.81
C MET A 100 -10.97 3.66 -3.38
N ALA A 101 -10.34 4.79 -3.07
CA ALA A 101 -9.97 5.14 -1.69
C ALA A 101 -11.23 5.16 -0.80
N TRP A 102 -12.26 5.87 -1.26
CA TRP A 102 -13.56 5.93 -0.59
C TRP A 102 -14.18 4.56 -0.34
N TRP A 103 -14.18 3.68 -1.35
CA TRP A 103 -14.71 2.33 -1.19
C TRP A 103 -13.93 1.55 -0.13
N ILE A 104 -12.59 1.56 -0.23
CA ILE A 104 -11.73 0.79 0.68
C ILE A 104 -11.96 1.22 2.13
N VAL A 105 -11.89 2.53 2.42
CA VAL A 105 -12.05 3.05 3.79
C VAL A 105 -13.46 2.75 4.32
N ASN A 106 -14.49 2.90 3.48
CA ASN A 106 -15.85 2.50 3.86
C ASN A 106 -15.93 1.03 4.29
N ARG A 107 -15.38 0.11 3.48
CA ARG A 107 -15.47 -1.33 3.77
C ARG A 107 -14.57 -1.75 4.93
N GLU A 108 -13.48 -1.04 5.16
CA GLU A 108 -12.63 -1.23 6.33
C GLU A 108 -13.38 -0.89 7.62
N ILE A 109 -14.04 0.26 7.68
CA ILE A 109 -14.73 0.71 8.90
C ILE A 109 -16.11 0.05 9.05
N GLU A 110 -16.89 -0.18 8.00
CA GLU A 110 -18.26 -0.71 8.10
C GLU A 110 -18.33 -2.03 8.90
N HIS A 111 -19.21 -2.10 9.90
CA HIS A 111 -19.42 -3.32 10.66
C HIS A 111 -20.02 -4.43 9.78
N LEU A 112 -19.56 -5.67 9.97
CA LEU A 112 -19.97 -6.82 9.15
C LEU A 112 -20.33 -8.01 10.02
N ASP A 113 -21.49 -8.61 9.78
CA ASP A 113 -21.82 -9.91 10.36
C ASP A 113 -20.89 -10.99 9.78
N LEU A 114 -19.95 -11.43 10.61
CA LEU A 114 -18.94 -12.42 10.27
C LEU A 114 -19.50 -13.82 10.01
N VAL A 115 -20.64 -14.17 10.63
CA VAL A 115 -21.30 -15.48 10.43
C VAL A 115 -21.99 -15.49 9.07
N ALA A 116 -22.75 -14.45 8.76
CA ALA A 116 -23.40 -14.28 7.47
C ALA A 116 -22.37 -14.22 6.33
N TYR A 117 -21.31 -13.42 6.51
CA TYR A 117 -20.23 -13.33 5.52
C TYR A 117 -19.49 -14.65 5.34
N ARG A 118 -19.12 -15.37 6.41
CA ARG A 118 -18.46 -16.68 6.31
C ARG A 118 -19.34 -17.68 5.54
N THR A 119 -20.65 -17.66 5.78
CA THR A 119 -21.61 -18.53 5.09
C THR A 119 -21.65 -18.22 3.59
N ALA A 120 -21.78 -16.94 3.22
CA ALA A 120 -21.79 -16.52 1.82
C ALA A 120 -20.47 -16.81 1.10
N ALA A 121 -19.32 -16.53 1.74
CA ALA A 121 -18.01 -16.81 1.18
C ALA A 121 -17.76 -18.31 0.99
N THR A 122 -18.22 -19.14 1.93
CA THR A 122 -18.13 -20.61 1.81
C THR A 122 -18.98 -21.13 0.67
N ASN A 123 -20.22 -20.64 0.54
CA ASN A 123 -21.10 -20.98 -0.58
C ASN A 123 -20.48 -20.59 -1.93
N LEU A 124 -19.91 -19.37 -2.03
CA LEU A 124 -19.21 -18.93 -3.24
C LEU A 124 -18.07 -19.89 -3.61
N MET A 125 -17.20 -20.23 -2.65
CA MET A 125 -16.08 -21.13 -2.91
C MET A 125 -16.54 -22.54 -3.27
N GLN A 126 -17.56 -23.08 -2.60
CA GLN A 126 -18.10 -24.41 -2.90
C GLN A 126 -18.72 -24.44 -4.30
N THR A 127 -19.55 -23.45 -4.64
CA THR A 127 -20.17 -23.36 -5.97
C THR A 127 -19.12 -23.26 -7.08
N LEU A 128 -18.04 -22.49 -6.85
CA LEU A 128 -16.94 -22.41 -7.81
C LEU A 128 -16.16 -23.72 -7.90
N GLU A 129 -15.88 -24.39 -6.78
CA GLU A 129 -15.22 -25.70 -6.78
C GLU A 129 -16.03 -26.73 -7.57
N GLU A 130 -17.36 -26.78 -7.39
CA GLU A 130 -18.26 -27.66 -8.15
C GLU A 130 -18.24 -27.36 -9.65
N ARG A 131 -18.23 -26.07 -10.03
CA ARG A 131 -18.31 -25.67 -11.45
C ARG A 131 -16.98 -25.73 -12.20
N ILE A 132 -15.89 -25.33 -11.55
CA ILE A 132 -14.58 -25.10 -12.21
C ILE A 132 -13.40 -25.75 -11.47
N GLY A 133 -13.61 -26.41 -10.32
CA GLY A 133 -12.52 -27.05 -9.56
C GLY A 133 -11.75 -28.09 -10.36
N GLY A 134 -12.45 -28.84 -11.23
CA GLY A 134 -11.85 -29.80 -12.17
C GLY A 134 -10.86 -29.18 -13.16
N LEU A 135 -11.01 -27.90 -13.51
CA LEU A 135 -10.12 -27.16 -14.41
C LEU A 135 -8.77 -26.80 -13.75
N TYR A 136 -8.68 -26.97 -12.42
CA TYR A 136 -7.49 -26.76 -11.61
C TYR A 136 -6.97 -28.07 -11.00
N ARG A 137 -7.29 -29.21 -11.62
CA ARG A 137 -6.71 -30.52 -11.29
C ARG A 137 -5.68 -30.96 -12.32
N THR A 138 -4.71 -31.76 -11.88
CA THR A 138 -3.66 -32.32 -12.72
C THR A 138 -3.21 -33.68 -12.21
N ARG A 139 -2.57 -34.45 -13.09
CA ARG A 139 -1.93 -35.72 -12.76
C ARG A 139 -0.66 -35.51 -11.94
N CYS A 140 -0.56 -36.20 -10.81
CA CYS A 140 0.65 -36.23 -10.00
C CYS A 140 1.70 -37.18 -10.62
N LEU A 141 2.91 -36.68 -10.87
CA LEU A 141 4.02 -37.49 -11.38
C LEU A 141 4.56 -38.53 -10.38
N LYS A 142 4.16 -38.48 -9.10
CA LYS A 142 4.63 -39.41 -8.06
C LYS A 142 3.69 -40.59 -7.86
N CYS A 143 2.38 -40.35 -7.73
CA CYS A 143 1.38 -41.39 -7.49
C CYS A 143 0.45 -41.66 -8.67
N GLY A 144 0.53 -40.89 -9.76
CA GLY A 144 -0.34 -41.03 -10.93
C GLY A 144 -1.77 -40.52 -10.74
N SER A 145 -2.16 -40.07 -9.55
CA SER A 145 -3.52 -39.53 -9.29
C SER A 145 -3.79 -38.25 -10.08
N ASP A 146 -4.95 -38.19 -10.74
CA ASP A 146 -5.47 -37.01 -11.45
C ASP A 146 -6.12 -35.95 -10.53
N GLN A 147 -6.05 -36.15 -9.22
CA GLN A 147 -6.69 -35.29 -8.22
C GLN A 147 -5.72 -34.30 -7.56
N ALA A 148 -4.49 -34.18 -8.07
CA ALA A 148 -3.55 -33.20 -7.55
C ALA A 148 -4.00 -31.79 -7.96
N HIS A 149 -3.83 -30.83 -7.05
CA HIS A 149 -4.28 -29.46 -7.28
C HIS A 149 -3.18 -28.68 -7.99
N VAL A 150 -3.53 -28.01 -9.09
CA VAL A 150 -2.64 -27.04 -9.72
C VAL A 150 -2.47 -25.86 -8.76
N LYS A 151 -1.23 -25.49 -8.44
CA LYS A 151 -0.94 -24.32 -7.61
C LYS A 151 -0.70 -23.09 -8.47
N TYR A 152 0.18 -23.23 -9.47
CA TYR A 152 0.49 -22.18 -10.43
C TYR A 152 0.67 -22.77 -11.84
N CYS A 153 0.11 -22.11 -12.84
CA CYS A 153 0.45 -22.31 -14.25
C CYS A 153 1.43 -21.22 -14.67
N LEU A 154 2.53 -21.61 -15.30
CA LEU A 154 3.59 -20.71 -15.72
C LEU A 154 3.58 -20.59 -17.25
N TRP A 155 3.48 -19.34 -17.69
CA TRP A 155 3.27 -18.98 -19.07
C TRP A 155 4.44 -18.16 -19.59
N VAL A 156 4.82 -18.36 -20.84
CA VAL A 156 5.83 -17.55 -21.54
C VAL A 156 5.17 -16.84 -22.70
N LYS A 157 5.50 -15.56 -22.89
CA LYS A 157 5.05 -14.81 -24.06
C LYS A 157 5.63 -15.39 -25.34
N GLN A 158 4.82 -15.40 -26.39
CA GLN A 158 5.21 -15.85 -27.71
C GLN A 158 5.19 -14.69 -28.70
N ARG A 159 6.00 -14.83 -29.76
CA ARG A 159 5.98 -13.91 -30.89
C ARG A 159 6.13 -14.66 -32.21
N THR A 160 5.48 -14.15 -33.24
CA THR A 160 5.69 -14.54 -34.63
C THR A 160 6.83 -13.72 -35.24
N CYS A 161 7.84 -14.40 -35.79
CA CYS A 161 8.96 -13.72 -36.44
C CYS A 161 8.50 -12.99 -37.71
N LEU A 162 8.77 -11.69 -37.80
CA LEU A 162 8.42 -10.88 -38.99
C LEU A 162 9.18 -11.29 -40.27
N HIS A 163 10.26 -12.07 -40.15
CA HIS A 163 11.06 -12.50 -41.28
C HIS A 163 10.65 -13.88 -41.81
N CYS A 164 10.49 -14.87 -40.92
CA CYS A 164 10.21 -16.26 -41.33
C CYS A 164 8.80 -16.76 -40.97
N GLY A 165 7.97 -15.93 -40.33
CA GLY A 165 6.58 -16.27 -39.98
C GLY A 165 6.42 -17.30 -38.87
N LYS A 166 7.52 -17.88 -38.33
CA LYS A 166 7.45 -18.90 -37.28
C LYS A 166 7.29 -18.28 -35.90
N THR A 167 6.47 -18.91 -35.06
CA THR A 167 6.24 -18.51 -33.66
C THR A 167 7.26 -19.14 -32.73
N PHE A 168 7.77 -18.36 -31.77
CA PHE A 168 8.73 -18.84 -30.77
C PHE A 168 8.54 -18.15 -29.42
N ASP A 169 9.07 -18.77 -28.37
CA ASP A 169 8.94 -18.28 -27.00
C ASP A 169 10.02 -17.26 -26.63
N LEU A 170 9.62 -16.26 -25.85
CA LEU A 170 10.47 -15.19 -25.35
C LEU A 170 11.03 -15.50 -23.96
N PHE A 171 11.73 -16.63 -23.80
CA PHE A 171 12.34 -16.96 -22.52
C PHE A 171 13.43 -15.94 -22.15
N PRO A 172 13.35 -15.25 -20.99
CA PRO A 172 14.44 -14.43 -20.47
C PRO A 172 15.61 -15.27 -19.95
N GLY A 173 15.28 -16.49 -19.54
CA GLY A 173 16.16 -17.51 -19.03
C GLY A 173 15.36 -18.78 -18.79
N TYR A 174 16.05 -19.89 -18.58
CA TYR A 174 15.42 -21.21 -18.41
C TYR A 174 15.41 -21.70 -16.95
N LEU A 175 15.88 -20.89 -15.99
CA LEU A 175 15.79 -21.21 -14.57
C LEU A 175 14.36 -20.97 -14.07
N LEU A 176 13.71 -22.03 -13.60
CA LEU A 176 12.34 -22.01 -13.07
C LEU A 176 12.31 -21.80 -11.55
N ALA A 177 13.22 -22.46 -10.82
CA ALA A 177 13.27 -22.43 -9.37
C ALA A 177 14.72 -22.49 -8.88
N GLU A 178 15.05 -21.67 -7.88
CA GLU A 178 16.31 -21.80 -7.15
C GLU A 178 16.22 -22.85 -6.05
N ASN A 179 17.37 -23.40 -5.68
CA ASN A 179 17.53 -24.34 -4.57
C ASN A 179 17.42 -23.67 -3.17
N LYS A 180 16.46 -22.76 -2.99
CA LYS A 180 16.20 -22.03 -1.74
C LYS A 180 15.01 -22.60 -0.97
N ARG A 181 13.87 -22.78 -1.66
CA ARG A 181 12.64 -23.38 -1.12
C ARG A 181 12.28 -24.72 -1.76
N HIS A 182 13.21 -25.25 -2.53
CA HIS A 182 13.19 -26.57 -3.15
C HIS A 182 14.63 -27.11 -3.11
N PRO A 183 14.87 -28.42 -2.96
CA PRO A 183 16.21 -28.98 -2.75
C PRO A 183 17.20 -28.76 -3.90
N LEU A 184 16.72 -28.70 -5.15
CA LEU A 184 17.54 -28.55 -6.34
C LEU A 184 17.13 -27.30 -7.14
N ASN A 185 17.94 -26.91 -8.12
CA ASN A 185 17.52 -25.91 -9.08
C ASN A 185 16.68 -26.59 -10.15
N VAL A 186 15.63 -25.94 -10.66
CA VAL A 186 14.80 -26.51 -11.72
C VAL A 186 15.01 -25.72 -13.00
N LEU A 187 15.45 -26.39 -14.07
CA LEU A 187 15.65 -25.79 -15.39
C LEU A 187 14.66 -26.35 -16.41
N VAL A 188 14.16 -25.48 -17.28
CA VAL A 188 13.41 -25.85 -18.48
C VAL A 188 14.40 -26.16 -19.61
N CYS A 189 14.27 -27.33 -20.25
CA CYS A 189 15.11 -27.65 -21.41
C CYS A 189 14.73 -26.75 -22.60
N ALA A 190 15.71 -26.08 -23.21
CA ALA A 190 15.49 -25.21 -24.36
C ALA A 190 15.06 -25.95 -25.63
N ALA A 191 15.35 -27.25 -25.74
CA ALA A 191 15.05 -28.06 -26.90
C ALA A 191 13.69 -28.75 -26.81
N CYS A 192 13.46 -29.54 -25.76
CA CYS A 192 12.20 -30.27 -25.61
C CYS A 192 11.18 -29.60 -24.69
N GLY A 193 11.59 -28.70 -23.79
CA GLY A 193 10.71 -28.06 -22.80
C GLY A 193 10.53 -28.82 -21.48
N ASP A 194 11.17 -29.98 -21.30
CA ASP A 194 11.06 -30.75 -20.06
C ASP A 194 11.82 -30.11 -18.89
N LEU A 195 11.37 -30.40 -17.67
CA LEU A 195 11.93 -29.84 -16.45
C LEU A 195 13.01 -30.77 -15.87
N ASN A 196 14.13 -30.19 -15.48
CA ASN A 196 15.31 -30.91 -15.02
C ASN A 196 15.75 -30.35 -13.68
N GLU A 197 15.86 -31.20 -12.66
CA GLU A 197 16.45 -30.84 -11.36
C GLU A 197 17.98 -30.95 -11.45
N VAL A 198 18.69 -29.86 -11.15
CA VAL A 198 20.16 -29.78 -11.24
C VAL A 198 20.78 -29.22 -9.95
N ARG A 199 21.97 -29.72 -9.61
CA ARG A 199 22.73 -29.28 -8.43
C ARG A 199 23.51 -27.99 -8.71
N ASP A 200 24.31 -27.98 -9.77
CA ASP A 200 25.12 -26.82 -10.16
C ASP A 200 24.49 -26.08 -11.35
N ARG A 201 24.30 -24.77 -11.19
CA ARG A 201 23.77 -23.88 -12.23
C ARG A 201 24.82 -23.52 -13.29
N LYS A 202 26.10 -23.57 -12.94
CA LYS A 202 27.21 -23.26 -13.87
C LYS A 202 27.45 -24.41 -14.85
N HIS A 203 27.27 -25.65 -14.37
CA HIS A 203 27.40 -26.87 -15.16
C HIS A 203 26.12 -27.70 -15.03
N PRO A 204 25.00 -27.28 -15.65
CA PRO A 204 23.69 -27.91 -15.47
C PRO A 204 23.59 -29.29 -16.13
N GLY A 205 24.56 -29.69 -16.96
CA GLY A 205 24.58 -31.00 -17.62
C GLY A 205 23.62 -31.10 -18.80
N ARG A 206 23.12 -32.32 -19.06
CA ARG A 206 22.22 -32.63 -20.19
C ARG A 206 20.80 -32.91 -19.71
N CYS A 207 19.84 -32.62 -20.58
CA CYS A 207 18.44 -32.90 -20.32
C CYS A 207 18.19 -34.41 -20.22
N ALA A 208 17.49 -34.84 -19.17
CA ALA A 208 17.19 -36.25 -18.94
C ALA A 208 16.30 -36.88 -20.04
N SER A 209 15.50 -36.08 -20.74
CA SER A 209 14.54 -36.59 -21.74
C SER A 209 15.07 -36.58 -23.17
N CYS A 210 15.81 -35.54 -23.57
CA CYS A 210 16.26 -35.38 -24.96
C CYS A 210 17.78 -35.31 -25.13
N SER A 211 18.55 -35.43 -24.04
CA SER A 211 20.01 -35.35 -24.00
C SER A 211 20.65 -34.04 -24.50
N ALA A 212 19.87 -33.03 -24.87
CA ALA A 212 20.38 -31.71 -25.22
C ALA A 212 21.02 -31.01 -24.02
N ASP A 213 22.05 -30.19 -24.26
CA ASP A 213 22.72 -29.45 -23.21
C ASP A 213 21.77 -28.43 -22.55
N LEU A 214 21.74 -28.44 -21.21
CA LEU A 214 20.97 -27.48 -20.42
C LEU A 214 21.73 -26.15 -20.34
N ARG A 215 20.98 -25.04 -20.34
CA ARG A 215 21.55 -23.70 -20.27
C ARG A 215 20.64 -22.77 -19.49
N LEU A 216 21.21 -21.73 -18.88
CA LEU A 216 20.45 -20.69 -18.18
C LEU A 216 19.97 -19.57 -19.11
N ALA A 217 20.79 -19.20 -20.10
CA ALA A 217 20.54 -18.06 -20.95
C ALA A 217 19.33 -18.30 -21.87
N GLY A 218 18.38 -17.36 -21.86
CA GLY A 218 17.21 -17.36 -22.73
C GLY A 218 17.45 -16.65 -24.06
N SER A 219 16.47 -16.73 -24.95
CA SER A 219 16.48 -16.08 -26.28
C SER A 219 16.15 -14.59 -26.24
N ALA A 220 15.58 -14.09 -25.15
CA ALA A 220 15.10 -12.72 -25.01
C ALA A 220 15.85 -11.95 -23.90
N LYS A 221 16.42 -10.78 -24.23
CA LYS A 221 17.15 -9.92 -23.28
C LYS A 221 17.15 -8.47 -23.76
N ARG A 222 17.04 -7.51 -22.83
CA ARG A 222 17.15 -6.06 -23.11
C ARG A 222 16.31 -5.60 -24.30
N ASN A 223 15.01 -5.91 -24.28
CA ASN A 223 14.05 -5.61 -25.34
C ASN A 223 14.33 -6.23 -26.72
N LYS A 224 15.28 -7.17 -26.83
CA LYS A 224 15.62 -7.86 -28.09
C LYS A 224 15.47 -9.37 -27.93
N CYS A 225 15.12 -10.05 -29.02
CA CYS A 225 15.18 -11.51 -29.11
C CYS A 225 15.80 -11.95 -30.43
N VAL A 226 16.40 -13.14 -30.40
CA VAL A 226 16.92 -13.81 -31.60
C VAL A 226 15.93 -14.89 -32.01
N CYS A 227 15.45 -14.86 -33.25
CA CYS A 227 14.58 -15.91 -33.76
C CYS A 227 15.36 -17.23 -33.84
N PRO A 228 14.91 -18.31 -33.18
CA PRO A 228 15.62 -19.59 -33.21
C PRO A 228 15.55 -20.30 -34.57
N HIS A 229 14.70 -19.84 -35.48
CA HIS A 229 14.50 -20.47 -36.78
C HIS A 229 15.30 -19.85 -37.93
N CYS A 230 15.58 -18.54 -37.87
CA CYS A 230 16.29 -17.82 -38.93
C CYS A 230 17.43 -16.92 -38.43
N GLY A 231 17.66 -16.85 -37.11
CA GLY A 231 18.73 -16.06 -36.51
C GLY A 231 18.50 -14.54 -36.51
N LYS A 232 17.41 -14.03 -37.12
CA LYS A 232 17.14 -12.60 -37.17
C LYS A 232 16.84 -12.05 -35.77
N ILE A 233 17.40 -10.88 -35.48
CA ILE A 233 17.21 -10.14 -34.24
C ILE A 233 16.08 -9.14 -34.42
N SER A 234 15.18 -9.04 -33.46
CA SER A 234 14.09 -8.04 -33.46
C SER A 234 13.75 -7.60 -32.05
N ALA A 235 13.20 -6.39 -31.90
CA ALA A 235 12.64 -5.96 -30.63
C ALA A 235 11.35 -6.72 -30.35
N TYR A 236 11.18 -7.33 -29.17
CA TYR A 236 10.02 -8.21 -28.92
C TYR A 236 8.74 -7.48 -28.51
N GLN A 237 8.81 -6.18 -28.20
CA GLN A 237 7.63 -5.35 -28.00
C GLN A 237 7.07 -4.90 -29.35
N ASP A 238 5.76 -4.99 -29.49
CA ASP A 238 5.05 -4.71 -30.72
C ASP A 238 3.65 -4.19 -30.37
N PRO A 239 3.49 -2.87 -30.16
CA PRO A 239 2.22 -2.29 -29.73
C PRO A 239 1.08 -2.59 -30.70
N ASP A 240 1.36 -2.74 -31.99
CA ASP A 240 0.36 -2.91 -33.04
C ASP A 240 -0.06 -4.37 -33.25
N ALA A 241 0.66 -5.33 -32.65
CA ALA A 241 0.35 -6.74 -32.70
C ALA A 241 -0.80 -7.17 -31.76
N GLY A 242 -1.36 -6.24 -30.98
CA GLY A 242 -2.33 -6.52 -29.92
C GLY A 242 -1.71 -7.17 -28.68
N PRO A 243 -2.52 -7.67 -27.74
CA PRO A 243 -2.00 -8.24 -26.49
C PRO A 243 -1.12 -9.46 -26.77
N PRO A 244 -0.05 -9.69 -25.98
CA PRO A 244 0.88 -10.78 -26.22
C PRO A 244 0.19 -12.13 -26.11
N ARG A 245 0.54 -13.05 -27.01
CA ARG A 245 0.13 -14.47 -26.91
C ARG A 245 1.00 -15.18 -25.88
N HIS A 246 0.47 -16.24 -25.27
CA HIS A 246 1.15 -17.00 -24.23
C HIS A 246 1.13 -18.50 -24.50
N ARG A 247 2.16 -19.20 -24.04
CA ARG A 247 2.19 -20.66 -23.99
C ARG A 247 2.48 -21.14 -22.58
N MET A 248 1.66 -22.07 -22.08
CA MET A 248 1.93 -22.73 -20.82
C MET A 248 3.15 -23.63 -20.99
N PHE A 249 4.19 -23.44 -20.18
CA PHE A 249 5.43 -24.22 -20.29
C PHE A 249 5.76 -25.02 -19.04
N ALA A 250 5.24 -24.63 -17.88
CA ALA A 250 5.44 -25.35 -16.63
C ALA A 250 4.23 -25.20 -15.70
N MET A 251 4.10 -26.13 -14.76
CA MET A 251 3.11 -26.10 -13.69
C MET A 251 3.78 -26.42 -12.37
N GLU A 252 3.46 -25.64 -11.34
CA GLU A 252 3.68 -26.03 -9.95
C GLU A 252 2.37 -26.61 -9.42
N TYR A 253 2.41 -27.78 -8.80
CA TYR A 253 1.21 -28.44 -8.27
C TYR A 253 1.41 -28.95 -6.84
N HIS A 254 0.30 -29.34 -6.21
CA HIS A 254 0.25 -29.87 -4.86
C HIS A 254 -0.55 -31.17 -4.83
N CYS A 255 0.12 -32.27 -4.47
CA CYS A 255 -0.53 -33.55 -4.22
C CYS A 255 -0.56 -33.80 -2.71
N ARG A 256 -1.75 -33.81 -2.10
CA ARG A 256 -1.91 -34.04 -0.65
C ARG A 256 -1.39 -35.41 -0.22
N LEU A 257 -1.56 -36.43 -1.06
CA LEU A 257 -1.10 -37.80 -0.78
C LEU A 257 0.43 -37.91 -0.76
N CYS A 258 1.11 -37.26 -1.72
CA CYS A 258 2.56 -37.37 -1.84
C CYS A 258 3.32 -36.35 -1.01
N LYS A 259 2.69 -35.22 -0.62
CA LYS A 259 3.40 -34.13 0.05
C LYS A 259 4.09 -34.52 1.35
N PRO A 260 3.51 -35.36 2.25
CA PRO A 260 4.16 -35.79 3.48
C PRO A 260 5.52 -36.47 3.24
N ASN A 261 5.65 -37.19 2.11
CA ASN A 261 6.86 -37.95 1.76
C ASN A 261 7.69 -37.27 0.66
N HIS A 262 7.40 -36.01 0.31
CA HIS A 262 8.08 -35.27 -0.76
C HIS A 262 8.70 -33.97 -0.26
N THR A 263 10.01 -33.84 -0.45
CA THR A 263 10.77 -32.64 -0.10
C THR A 263 10.69 -31.59 -1.21
N GLY A 264 10.37 -30.35 -0.85
CA GLY A 264 10.23 -29.24 -1.81
C GLY A 264 8.87 -29.16 -2.51
N ARG A 265 8.85 -28.53 -3.69
CA ARG A 265 7.67 -28.33 -4.55
C ARG A 265 7.57 -29.42 -5.62
N PHE A 266 6.39 -29.56 -6.22
CA PHE A 266 6.20 -30.43 -7.38
C PHE A 266 6.10 -29.58 -8.63
N PHE A 267 6.95 -29.88 -9.61
CA PHE A 267 6.95 -29.23 -10.92
C PHE A 267 6.71 -30.27 -12.00
N LYS A 268 5.99 -29.87 -13.05
CA LYS A 268 5.84 -30.66 -14.26
C LYS A 268 5.72 -29.75 -15.48
N ARG A 269 6.04 -30.31 -16.65
CA ARG A 269 5.58 -29.76 -17.92
C ARG A 269 4.07 -30.04 -18.06
N PRO A 270 3.27 -29.13 -18.64
CA PRO A 270 1.86 -29.41 -18.93
C PRO A 270 1.72 -30.63 -19.85
N GLU A 271 0.88 -31.59 -19.47
CA GLU A 271 0.49 -32.72 -20.32
C GLU A 271 -0.69 -32.33 -21.23
N VAL A 272 -0.99 -33.15 -22.24
CA VAL A 272 -2.14 -32.94 -23.14
C VAL A 272 -3.45 -32.75 -22.37
N ALA A 273 -3.66 -33.53 -21.30
CA ALA A 273 -4.84 -33.40 -20.44
C ALA A 273 -4.88 -32.05 -19.69
N ASP A 274 -3.73 -31.48 -19.32
CA ASP A 274 -3.68 -30.16 -18.66
C ASP A 274 -4.06 -29.04 -19.63
N LEU A 275 -3.58 -29.13 -20.88
CA LEU A 275 -3.95 -28.20 -21.94
C LEU A 275 -5.44 -28.34 -22.33
N ALA A 276 -5.95 -29.57 -22.39
CA ALA A 276 -7.37 -29.82 -22.67
C ALA A 276 -8.29 -29.21 -21.59
N ARG A 277 -7.88 -29.20 -20.32
CA ARG A 277 -8.62 -28.51 -19.24
C ARG A 277 -8.64 -26.99 -19.44
N TYR A 278 -7.57 -26.41 -19.97
CA TYR A 278 -7.56 -24.98 -20.31
C TYR A 278 -8.51 -24.69 -21.48
N GLU A 279 -8.47 -25.48 -22.55
CA GLU A 279 -9.40 -25.34 -23.69
C GLU A 279 -10.86 -25.54 -23.27
N GLN A 280 -11.12 -26.47 -22.33
CA GLN A 280 -12.44 -26.63 -21.73
C GLN A 280 -12.89 -25.35 -21.01
N ALA A 281 -11.99 -24.67 -20.29
CA ALA A 281 -12.30 -23.40 -19.64
C ALA A 281 -12.67 -22.31 -20.66
N ALA A 282 -11.93 -22.21 -21.77
CA ALA A 282 -12.22 -21.27 -22.84
C ALA A 282 -13.58 -21.55 -23.49
N ALA A 283 -13.90 -22.82 -23.78
CA ALA A 283 -15.21 -23.22 -24.30
C ALA A 283 -16.35 -22.92 -23.32
N MET A 284 -16.13 -23.13 -22.02
CA MET A 284 -17.10 -22.79 -20.97
C MET A 284 -17.33 -21.27 -20.86
N LEU A 285 -16.28 -20.46 -21.00
CA LEU A 285 -16.41 -19.00 -21.04
C LEU A 285 -17.26 -18.57 -22.23
N GLY A 286 -16.98 -19.10 -23.41
CA GLY A 286 -17.75 -18.82 -24.63
C GLY A 286 -19.24 -19.13 -24.48
N LYS A 287 -19.59 -20.23 -23.79
CA LYS A 287 -21.00 -20.57 -23.48
C LYS A 287 -21.62 -19.71 -22.38
N THR A 288 -20.85 -19.32 -21.37
CA THR A 288 -21.32 -18.52 -20.23
C THR A 288 -21.56 -17.06 -20.62
N GLY A 289 -20.77 -16.55 -21.57
CA GLY A 289 -20.71 -15.15 -21.93
C GLY A 289 -20.04 -14.28 -20.86
N THR A 290 -19.83 -13.01 -21.17
CA THR A 290 -19.13 -12.05 -20.30
C THR A 290 -20.02 -10.86 -19.96
N ARG A 291 -20.69 -10.91 -18.80
CA ARG A 291 -21.54 -9.81 -18.32
C ARG A 291 -20.74 -8.79 -17.53
N PHE A 292 -19.84 -9.26 -16.66
CA PHE A 292 -19.12 -8.41 -15.71
C PHE A 292 -17.68 -8.14 -16.10
N VAL A 293 -17.13 -8.90 -17.05
CA VAL A 293 -15.80 -8.61 -17.63
C VAL A 293 -15.80 -7.21 -18.25
N PRO A 294 -14.84 -6.34 -17.89
CA PRO A 294 -14.79 -4.97 -18.38
C PRO A 294 -14.17 -4.89 -19.78
N GLU A 295 -14.92 -4.31 -20.71
CA GLU A 295 -14.46 -3.91 -22.05
C GLU A 295 -13.82 -2.51 -22.06
N ASP A 296 -13.69 -1.89 -20.90
CA ASP A 296 -13.18 -0.53 -20.75
C ASP A 296 -11.74 -0.40 -21.27
N ALA A 297 -11.52 0.64 -22.07
CA ALA A 297 -10.20 0.98 -22.62
C ALA A 297 -9.24 1.38 -21.49
N ILE A 298 -7.97 1.02 -21.65
CA ILE A 298 -6.89 1.45 -20.75
C ILE A 298 -6.55 2.90 -21.12
N PRO A 299 -6.80 3.89 -20.24
CA PRO A 299 -6.43 5.29 -20.51
C PRO A 299 -4.90 5.44 -20.51
N ARG A 300 -4.37 6.44 -21.23
CA ARG A 300 -2.93 6.75 -21.22
C ARG A 300 -2.47 7.30 -19.87
N GLY A 301 -1.22 7.06 -19.50
CA GLY A 301 -0.62 7.51 -18.24
C GLY A 301 0.73 6.83 -18.00
N ASP A 302 1.45 7.23 -16.95
CA ASP A 302 2.83 6.79 -16.70
C ASP A 302 2.98 5.28 -16.60
N GLU A 303 2.10 4.64 -15.83
CA GLU A 303 2.16 3.20 -15.58
C GLU A 303 1.39 2.40 -16.64
N THR A 304 0.27 2.92 -17.13
CA THR A 304 -0.59 2.30 -18.15
C THR A 304 0.02 2.36 -19.54
N ASP A 305 0.86 3.35 -19.86
CA ASP A 305 1.64 3.38 -21.09
C ASP A 305 2.58 2.17 -21.19
N ARG A 306 3.01 1.60 -20.05
CA ARG A 306 3.74 0.33 -20.05
C ARG A 306 2.87 -0.81 -20.59
N LEU A 307 1.59 -0.87 -20.24
CA LEU A 307 0.65 -1.84 -20.79
C LEU A 307 0.40 -1.58 -22.29
N LEU A 308 0.18 -0.31 -22.66
CA LEU A 308 -0.08 0.07 -24.06
C LEU A 308 1.09 -0.28 -25.01
N ARG A 309 2.34 -0.08 -24.56
CA ARG A 309 3.54 -0.49 -25.31
C ARG A 309 3.66 -2.00 -25.54
N TRP A 310 2.95 -2.81 -24.75
CA TRP A 310 2.87 -4.25 -24.91
C TRP A 310 1.65 -4.71 -25.73
N GLY A 311 0.85 -3.78 -26.24
CA GLY A 311 -0.30 -4.09 -27.10
C GLY A 311 -1.62 -4.28 -26.35
N TYR A 312 -1.64 -4.19 -25.02
CA TYR A 312 -2.90 -4.12 -24.28
C TYR A 312 -3.61 -2.79 -24.59
N ARG A 313 -4.93 -2.82 -24.75
CA ARG A 313 -5.81 -1.70 -25.10
C ARG A 313 -7.04 -1.64 -24.20
N CYS A 314 -7.54 -2.77 -23.72
CA CYS A 314 -8.63 -2.82 -22.74
C CYS A 314 -8.30 -3.77 -21.58
N TYR A 315 -8.93 -3.54 -20.42
CA TYR A 315 -8.57 -4.25 -19.19
C TYR A 315 -8.78 -5.77 -19.28
N ARG A 316 -9.79 -6.26 -20.03
CA ARG A 316 -10.01 -7.70 -20.23
C ARG A 316 -8.83 -8.45 -20.84
N GLU A 317 -8.00 -7.77 -21.64
CA GLU A 317 -6.88 -8.40 -22.35
C GLU A 317 -5.73 -8.76 -21.39
N MET A 318 -5.78 -8.26 -20.15
CA MET A 318 -4.83 -8.60 -19.11
C MET A 318 -5.14 -9.96 -18.44
N PHE A 319 -6.14 -10.70 -18.90
CA PHE A 319 -6.59 -11.96 -18.31
C PHE A 319 -6.61 -13.07 -19.37
N ASN A 320 -6.43 -14.31 -18.95
CA ASN A 320 -6.69 -15.47 -19.80
C ASN A 320 -8.14 -15.98 -19.64
N ASP A 321 -8.60 -16.85 -20.53
CA ASP A 321 -10.01 -17.28 -20.55
C ASP A 321 -10.41 -18.06 -19.29
N ARG A 322 -9.51 -18.85 -18.71
CA ARG A 322 -9.78 -19.60 -17.47
C ARG A 322 -9.94 -18.66 -16.28
N GLN A 323 -9.14 -17.59 -16.21
CA GLN A 323 -9.29 -16.52 -15.21
C GLN A 323 -10.61 -15.78 -15.40
N LEU A 324 -10.92 -15.36 -16.64
CA LEU A 324 -12.17 -14.66 -16.96
C LEU A 324 -13.40 -15.49 -16.61
N LEU A 325 -13.40 -16.80 -16.89
CA LEU A 325 -14.49 -17.71 -16.49
C LEU A 325 -14.71 -17.70 -14.98
N GLY A 326 -13.64 -17.88 -14.19
CA GLY A 326 -13.77 -17.92 -12.75
C GLY A 326 -14.20 -16.59 -12.14
N LEU A 327 -13.69 -15.47 -12.66
CA LEU A 327 -14.06 -14.12 -12.24
C LEU A 327 -15.52 -13.79 -12.60
N GLU A 328 -15.96 -14.12 -13.82
CA GLU A 328 -17.35 -13.93 -14.27
C GLU A 328 -18.34 -14.74 -13.43
N LEU A 329 -18.04 -16.01 -13.16
CA LEU A 329 -18.86 -16.85 -12.29
C LEU A 329 -18.88 -16.30 -10.84
N SER A 330 -17.74 -15.83 -10.34
CA SER A 330 -17.67 -15.19 -9.03
C SER A 330 -18.60 -13.97 -8.97
N CYS A 331 -18.52 -13.09 -9.97
CA CYS A 331 -19.37 -11.90 -10.08
C CYS A 331 -20.86 -12.27 -10.01
N ARG A 332 -21.29 -13.28 -10.77
CA ARG A 332 -22.70 -13.74 -10.79
C ARG A 332 -23.17 -14.20 -9.40
N ILE A 333 -22.36 -14.99 -8.70
CA ILE A 333 -22.67 -15.46 -7.34
C ILE A 333 -22.76 -14.27 -6.37
N ILE A 334 -21.79 -13.35 -6.43
CA ILE A 334 -21.75 -12.15 -5.58
C ILE A 334 -23.01 -11.31 -5.80
N THR A 335 -23.39 -11.04 -7.05
CA THR A 335 -24.61 -10.24 -7.33
C THR A 335 -25.91 -10.89 -6.88
N ALA A 336 -25.94 -12.20 -6.70
CA ALA A 336 -27.11 -12.91 -6.17
C ALA A 336 -27.21 -12.85 -4.63
N THR A 337 -26.17 -12.39 -3.94
CA THR A 337 -26.17 -12.24 -2.49
C THR A 337 -27.10 -11.10 -2.07
N GLN A 338 -28.07 -11.41 -1.20
CA GLN A 338 -29.13 -10.47 -0.81
C GLN A 338 -28.65 -9.41 0.18
N ASP A 339 -27.97 -9.83 1.25
CA ASP A 339 -27.38 -8.94 2.24
C ASP A 339 -26.36 -8.01 1.57
N GLU A 340 -26.62 -6.71 1.65
CA GLU A 340 -25.82 -5.69 1.00
C GLU A 340 -24.40 -5.58 1.58
N ARG A 341 -24.24 -5.62 2.91
CA ARG A 341 -22.91 -5.51 3.54
C ARG A 341 -22.06 -6.73 3.21
N VAL A 342 -22.66 -7.93 3.26
CA VAL A 342 -22.00 -9.17 2.85
C VAL A 342 -21.67 -9.16 1.36
N ARG A 343 -22.59 -8.71 0.50
CA ARG A 343 -22.33 -8.56 -0.94
C ARG A 343 -21.17 -7.60 -1.20
N ASN A 344 -21.16 -6.44 -0.56
CA ASN A 344 -20.10 -5.44 -0.72
C ASN A 344 -18.75 -5.92 -0.17
N ALA A 345 -18.75 -6.72 0.91
CA ALA A 345 -17.55 -7.41 1.40
C ALA A 345 -17.00 -8.38 0.32
N LEU A 346 -17.86 -9.19 -0.30
CA LEU A 346 -17.46 -10.10 -1.38
C LEU A 346 -17.00 -9.36 -2.65
N ILE A 347 -17.60 -8.22 -3.01
CA ILE A 347 -17.11 -7.35 -4.09
C ILE A 347 -15.69 -6.86 -3.76
N THR A 348 -15.43 -6.49 -2.52
CA THR A 348 -14.10 -6.06 -2.06
C THR A 348 -13.09 -7.19 -2.15
N ASN A 349 -13.49 -8.42 -1.79
CA ASN A 349 -12.65 -9.59 -1.98
C ASN A 349 -12.35 -9.86 -3.45
N LEU A 350 -13.34 -9.77 -4.34
CA LEU A 350 -13.11 -9.92 -5.78
C LEU A 350 -12.11 -8.87 -6.26
N SER A 351 -12.29 -7.61 -5.87
CA SER A 351 -11.37 -6.52 -6.23
C SER A 351 -9.92 -6.82 -5.83
N ASP A 352 -9.71 -7.34 -4.61
CA ASP A 352 -8.38 -7.70 -4.14
C ASP A 352 -7.83 -8.97 -4.83
N LEU A 353 -8.71 -9.93 -5.17
CA LEU A 353 -8.37 -11.15 -5.91
C LEU A 353 -7.82 -10.83 -7.31
N LEU A 354 -8.36 -9.82 -8.01
CA LEU A 354 -7.92 -9.41 -9.35
C LEU A 354 -6.41 -9.11 -9.41
N ARG A 355 -5.84 -8.62 -8.30
CA ARG A 355 -4.40 -8.34 -8.21
C ARG A 355 -3.53 -9.57 -8.46
N TYR A 356 -4.06 -10.77 -8.18
CA TYR A 356 -3.39 -12.06 -8.40
C TYR A 356 -3.91 -12.81 -9.62
N GLN A 357 -5.15 -12.55 -10.04
CA GLN A 357 -5.81 -13.26 -11.13
C GLN A 357 -5.68 -12.47 -12.43
N ASN A 358 -4.46 -12.35 -12.97
CA ASN A 358 -4.19 -11.72 -14.27
C ASN A 358 -2.90 -12.28 -14.90
N MET A 359 -2.66 -11.95 -16.16
CA MET A 359 -1.50 -12.32 -16.98
C MET A 359 -0.36 -11.30 -16.92
N VAL A 360 -0.29 -10.50 -15.85
CA VAL A 360 0.85 -9.61 -15.53
C VAL A 360 1.54 -10.04 -14.23
N CYS A 361 0.90 -10.89 -13.43
CA CYS A 361 1.47 -11.52 -12.24
C CYS A 361 2.79 -12.24 -12.52
N ARG A 362 3.73 -12.14 -11.59
CA ARG A 362 5.09 -12.71 -11.70
C ARG A 362 5.27 -13.92 -10.79
N TYR A 363 6.16 -14.81 -11.18
CA TYR A 363 6.61 -15.91 -10.32
C TYR A 363 7.95 -15.56 -9.67
N ASP A 364 8.01 -15.63 -8.34
CA ASP A 364 9.27 -15.49 -7.61
C ASP A 364 9.99 -16.84 -7.57
N ILE A 365 11.10 -16.95 -8.31
CA ILE A 365 11.89 -18.19 -8.45
C ILE A 365 12.63 -18.59 -7.16
N MET A 366 12.76 -17.69 -6.18
CA MET A 366 13.40 -17.98 -4.88
C MET A 366 12.34 -18.35 -3.83
N ALA A 367 11.28 -17.55 -3.73
CA ALA A 367 10.21 -17.73 -2.77
C ALA A 367 9.16 -18.77 -3.20
N LEU A 368 9.15 -19.16 -4.49
CA LEU A 368 8.25 -20.14 -5.11
C LEU A 368 6.78 -19.79 -4.87
N LYS A 369 6.44 -18.53 -5.17
CA LYS A 369 5.10 -17.94 -5.00
C LYS A 369 4.77 -16.98 -6.13
N SER A 370 3.48 -16.81 -6.37
CA SER A 370 2.95 -15.74 -7.21
C SER A 370 3.06 -14.40 -6.49
N LEU A 371 3.51 -13.37 -7.20
CA LEU A 371 3.54 -11.98 -6.79
C LEU A 371 2.41 -11.22 -7.49
N ASP A 372 1.67 -10.42 -6.74
CA ASP A 372 0.58 -9.62 -7.29
C ASP A 372 1.08 -8.54 -8.25
N ILE A 373 0.17 -8.08 -9.12
CA ILE A 373 0.43 -7.09 -10.16
C ILE A 373 1.03 -5.79 -9.61
N PHE A 374 0.71 -5.41 -8.36
CA PHE A 374 1.19 -4.17 -7.73
C PHE A 374 2.40 -4.36 -6.81
N SER A 375 3.11 -5.48 -6.93
CA SER A 375 4.27 -5.80 -6.07
C SER A 375 5.46 -4.83 -6.18
N VAL A 376 5.49 -3.95 -7.19
CA VAL A 376 6.54 -2.94 -7.41
C VAL A 376 5.99 -1.52 -7.58
N HIS A 377 4.78 -1.25 -7.06
CA HIS A 377 4.09 0.04 -7.19
C HIS A 377 3.96 0.52 -8.65
N GLY A 378 3.68 -0.42 -9.56
CA GLY A 378 3.55 -0.17 -11.00
C GLY A 378 3.03 -1.42 -11.72
N PHE A 379 2.98 -1.40 -13.06
CA PHE A 379 2.65 -2.58 -13.88
C PHE A 379 3.91 -3.30 -14.41
N PRO A 380 4.41 -4.36 -13.74
CA PRO A 380 5.64 -5.04 -14.12
C PRO A 380 5.40 -6.04 -15.26
N VAL A 381 5.32 -5.54 -16.49
CA VAL A 381 5.06 -6.39 -17.66
C VAL A 381 6.29 -7.25 -18.01
N GLY A 382 6.34 -8.47 -17.46
CA GLY A 382 7.38 -9.46 -17.70
C GLY A 382 7.19 -10.32 -18.96
N LEU A 383 8.16 -11.21 -19.21
CA LEU A 383 8.12 -12.20 -20.29
C LEU A 383 7.53 -13.55 -19.86
N VAL A 384 7.64 -13.88 -18.57
CA VAL A 384 7.05 -15.05 -17.94
C VAL A 384 6.00 -14.60 -16.93
N GLN A 385 4.83 -15.23 -16.97
CA GLN A 385 3.67 -14.90 -16.15
C GLN A 385 3.31 -16.08 -15.25
N CYS A 386 2.76 -15.75 -14.09
CA CYS A 386 2.22 -16.71 -13.13
C CYS A 386 0.72 -16.60 -13.05
N GLU A 387 0.01 -17.62 -13.48
CA GLU A 387 -1.42 -17.77 -13.20
C GLU A 387 -1.60 -18.52 -11.88
N SER A 388 -2.20 -17.87 -10.89
CA SER A 388 -2.58 -18.49 -9.62
C SER A 388 -3.85 -19.31 -9.74
N ASN A 389 -3.93 -20.43 -9.01
CA ASN A 389 -5.20 -21.13 -8.81
C ASN A 389 -6.24 -20.18 -8.20
N LEU A 390 -7.34 -19.93 -8.93
CA LEU A 390 -8.37 -18.97 -8.55
C LEU A 390 -9.11 -19.33 -7.26
N LEU A 391 -9.29 -20.62 -6.95
CA LEU A 391 -9.94 -21.09 -5.72
C LEU A 391 -8.94 -21.05 -4.54
N GLY A 392 -7.67 -21.27 -4.85
CA GLY A 392 -6.62 -21.58 -3.89
C GLY A 392 -6.72 -23.03 -3.41
N ILE A 393 -5.78 -23.44 -2.56
CA ILE A 393 -5.66 -24.85 -2.15
C ILE A 393 -5.70 -24.91 -0.64
N ALA A 394 -6.84 -25.29 -0.05
CA ALA A 394 -6.91 -25.51 1.38
C ALA A 394 -5.94 -26.63 1.80
N ASN A 395 -5.11 -26.40 2.82
CA ASN A 395 -4.45 -27.46 3.58
C ASN A 395 -5.33 -27.72 4.81
N GLY A 396 -5.57 -28.97 5.19
CA GLY A 396 -6.51 -29.34 6.26
C GLY A 396 -6.27 -28.70 7.64
N GLY A 397 -5.16 -27.97 7.83
CA GLY A 397 -4.85 -27.17 9.02
C GLY A 397 -5.13 -25.66 8.89
N GLY A 398 -6.05 -25.24 8.02
CA GLY A 398 -6.52 -23.84 7.91
C GLY A 398 -5.61 -22.87 7.15
N VAL A 399 -4.39 -23.26 6.78
CA VAL A 399 -3.46 -22.44 5.97
C VAL A 399 -3.53 -22.86 4.50
N SER A 400 -3.89 -21.92 3.61
CA SER A 400 -3.94 -22.17 2.17
C SER A 400 -2.53 -22.34 1.57
N VAL A 401 -2.37 -23.32 0.68
CA VAL A 401 -1.14 -23.58 -0.06
C VAL A 401 -1.07 -22.65 -1.27
N GLY A 402 -0.06 -21.78 -1.28
CA GLY A 402 0.12 -20.80 -2.35
C GLY A 402 -0.47 -19.43 -1.99
N SER A 403 -0.68 -18.61 -3.01
CA SER A 403 -1.09 -17.21 -2.89
C SER A 403 -2.03 -16.82 -4.01
N GLY A 404 -2.99 -15.96 -3.70
CA GLY A 404 -3.82 -15.28 -4.69
C GLY A 404 -5.06 -16.03 -5.17
N GLY A 405 -5.51 -17.05 -4.44
CA GLY A 405 -6.84 -17.67 -4.65
C GLY A 405 -7.87 -17.18 -3.63
N TRP A 406 -9.16 -17.42 -3.91
CA TRP A 406 -10.30 -17.06 -3.05
C TRP A 406 -10.10 -17.43 -1.58
N SER A 407 -9.63 -18.65 -1.31
CA SER A 407 -9.34 -19.09 0.07
C SER A 407 -8.34 -18.19 0.81
N ASN A 408 -7.34 -17.63 0.13
CA ASN A 408 -6.41 -16.67 0.74
C ASN A 408 -7.09 -15.32 1.03
N ILE A 409 -7.90 -14.84 0.09
CA ILE A 409 -8.54 -13.52 0.17
C ILE A 409 -9.62 -13.50 1.25
N VAL A 410 -10.47 -14.52 1.28
CA VAL A 410 -11.53 -14.66 2.30
C VAL A 410 -10.93 -14.75 3.70
N GLU A 411 -9.90 -15.58 3.89
CA GLU A 411 -9.22 -15.72 5.18
C GLU A 411 -8.56 -14.42 5.65
N LYS A 412 -7.92 -13.70 4.73
CA LYS A 412 -7.31 -12.39 5.01
C LYS A 412 -8.37 -11.37 5.44
N TYR A 413 -9.50 -11.32 4.74
CA TYR A 413 -10.60 -10.41 5.04
C TYR A 413 -11.32 -10.79 6.34
N MET A 414 -11.52 -12.08 6.62
CA MET A 414 -12.03 -12.57 7.90
C MET A 414 -11.17 -12.06 9.07
N LYS A 415 -9.84 -12.22 8.98
CA LYS A 415 -8.92 -11.72 10.02
C LYS A 415 -8.98 -10.20 10.18
N ALA A 416 -9.14 -9.49 9.07
CA ALA A 416 -9.28 -8.04 9.07
C ALA A 416 -10.53 -7.58 9.83
N LYS A 417 -11.68 -8.22 9.59
CA LYS A 417 -12.94 -7.87 10.25
C LYS A 417 -13.06 -8.44 11.68
N GLN A 418 -12.45 -9.59 11.98
CA GLN A 418 -12.29 -10.07 13.35
C GLN A 418 -11.47 -9.11 14.21
N TYR A 419 -10.47 -8.46 13.63
CA TYR A 419 -9.72 -7.41 14.31
C TYR A 419 -10.57 -6.17 14.61
N CYS A 420 -11.58 -5.87 13.79
CA CYS A 420 -12.53 -4.80 14.08
C CYS A 420 -13.33 -5.09 15.36
N ASP A 421 -13.76 -6.33 15.57
CA ASP A 421 -14.54 -6.73 16.74
C ASP A 421 -13.69 -6.93 18.00
N ALA A 422 -12.43 -7.34 17.83
CA ALA A 422 -11.50 -7.59 18.93
C ALA A 422 -10.08 -7.07 18.58
N PRO A 423 -9.86 -5.75 18.63
CA PRO A 423 -8.55 -5.17 18.36
C PRO A 423 -7.49 -5.64 19.35
N PHE A 424 -6.26 -5.70 18.88
CA PHE A 424 -5.09 -5.99 19.69
C PHE A 424 -3.93 -5.06 19.33
N GLU A 425 -3.00 -4.92 20.27
CA GLU A 425 -1.66 -4.40 20.02
C GLU A 425 -0.61 -5.50 20.09
N THR A 426 0.56 -5.23 19.52
CA THR A 426 1.72 -6.13 19.67
C THR A 426 2.76 -5.48 20.57
N ARG A 427 3.06 -6.14 21.68
CA ARG A 427 4.22 -5.83 22.53
C ARG A 427 5.36 -6.80 22.22
N HIS A 428 6.59 -6.33 22.34
CA HIS A 428 7.79 -7.18 22.23
C HIS A 428 8.44 -7.31 23.60
N ASP A 429 8.65 -8.54 24.03
CA ASP A 429 9.31 -8.90 25.28
C ASP A 429 10.59 -9.66 24.91
N GLY A 430 11.70 -8.91 24.80
CA GLY A 430 12.91 -9.37 24.12
C GLY A 430 12.64 -9.75 22.66
N ALA A 431 12.91 -11.01 22.31
CA ALA A 431 12.63 -11.55 20.98
C ALA A 431 11.19 -12.07 20.81
N ARG A 432 10.41 -12.17 21.89
CA ARG A 432 9.07 -12.74 21.86
C ARG A 432 8.04 -11.68 21.48
N LYS A 433 7.27 -11.97 20.42
CA LYS A 433 6.08 -11.21 20.04
C LYS A 433 4.91 -11.62 20.94
N VAL A 434 4.31 -10.66 21.64
CA VAL A 434 3.14 -10.87 22.50
C VAL A 434 1.99 -10.02 21.97
N GLN A 435 0.85 -10.64 21.65
CA GLN A 435 -0.38 -9.92 21.33
C GLN A 435 -1.11 -9.54 22.63
N VAL A 436 -1.45 -8.27 22.76
CA VAL A 436 -2.18 -7.69 23.89
C VAL A 436 -3.57 -7.33 23.38
N SER A 437 -4.59 -8.10 23.76
CA SER A 437 -5.97 -7.80 23.42
C SER A 437 -6.41 -6.50 24.11
N ILE A 438 -7.06 -5.61 23.37
CA ILE A 438 -7.54 -4.32 23.88
C ILE A 438 -9.05 -4.40 24.08
N ILE A 439 -9.45 -5.05 25.17
CA ILE A 439 -10.86 -5.33 25.49
C ILE A 439 -11.59 -4.00 25.74
N GLY A 440 -12.60 -3.69 24.92
CA GLY A 440 -13.40 -2.48 25.01
C GLY A 440 -13.26 -1.55 23.79
N GLU A 441 -12.16 -1.67 23.04
CA GLU A 441 -12.04 -1.01 21.74
C GLU A 441 -12.65 -1.88 20.63
N TRP A 442 -13.14 -1.25 19.58
CA TRP A 442 -13.69 -1.91 18.38
C TRP A 442 -13.67 -0.91 17.22
N ILE A 443 -13.75 -1.38 15.98
CA ILE A 443 -13.82 -0.54 14.76
C ILE A 443 -15.14 -0.83 14.06
N GLY A 444 -15.92 0.20 13.77
CA GLY A 444 -17.27 0.03 13.24
C GLY A 444 -18.09 1.32 13.25
N ASP A 445 -19.17 1.30 12.45
CA ASP A 445 -20.28 2.26 12.53
C ASP A 445 -21.31 1.85 13.61
N SER A 446 -21.40 0.56 13.92
CA SER A 446 -22.25 0.03 14.98
C SER A 446 -21.68 -1.25 15.58
N TRP A 447 -21.92 -1.49 16.87
CA TRP A 447 -21.60 -2.73 17.57
C TRP A 447 -22.69 -3.09 18.61
N ASN A 448 -23.13 -4.35 18.62
CA ASN A 448 -24.18 -4.87 19.51
C ASN A 448 -25.50 -4.06 19.53
N SER A 449 -25.86 -3.38 18.43
CA SER A 449 -27.04 -2.52 18.25
C SER A 449 -27.17 -1.28 19.15
N GLU A 450 -26.50 -1.24 20.31
CA GLU A 450 -26.56 -0.14 21.28
C GLU A 450 -25.43 0.87 21.11
N ASN A 451 -24.27 0.45 20.60
CA ASN A 451 -23.12 1.31 20.40
C ASN A 451 -23.05 1.75 18.93
N ARG A 452 -23.25 3.04 18.68
CA ARG A 452 -23.16 3.65 17.36
C ARG A 452 -22.14 4.78 17.37
N ARG A 453 -21.40 4.90 16.27
CA ARG A 453 -20.49 6.00 15.99
C ARG A 453 -20.90 6.66 14.68
N GLU A 454 -20.74 7.96 14.60
CA GLU A 454 -20.91 8.67 13.34
C GLU A 454 -19.69 8.42 12.46
N VAL A 455 -19.94 7.81 11.30
CA VAL A 455 -18.92 7.46 10.30
C VAL A 455 -19.33 8.08 8.98
N CYS A 456 -18.75 9.23 8.66
CA CYS A 456 -19.06 10.02 7.49
C CYS A 456 -17.89 9.97 6.50
N ILE A 457 -17.96 9.05 5.53
CA ILE A 457 -16.89 8.85 4.54
C ILE A 457 -17.38 9.33 3.17
N ASN A 458 -16.76 10.39 2.64
CA ASN A 458 -17.25 11.12 1.47
C ASN A 458 -16.33 10.94 0.25
N CYS A 459 -16.95 10.63 -0.90
CA CYS A 459 -16.27 10.55 -2.20
C CYS A 459 -16.34 11.90 -2.92
N GLN A 460 -15.55 12.88 -2.48
CA GLN A 460 -15.50 14.22 -3.07
C GLN A 460 -14.20 14.94 -2.68
N SER A 461 -13.91 16.05 -3.35
CA SER A 461 -12.82 16.92 -2.93
C SER A 461 -13.10 17.55 -1.55
N ALA A 462 -12.12 17.53 -0.66
CA ALA A 462 -12.20 18.27 0.59
C ALA A 462 -12.24 19.81 0.36
N THR A 463 -11.82 20.31 -0.81
CA THR A 463 -11.92 21.74 -1.17
C THR A 463 -13.36 22.21 -1.35
N THR A 464 -14.33 21.30 -1.49
CA THR A 464 -15.76 21.61 -1.60
C THR A 464 -16.56 21.13 -0.39
N ALA A 465 -15.89 20.64 0.66
CA ALA A 465 -16.55 20.19 1.88
C ALA A 465 -17.35 21.33 2.53
N ASP A 466 -18.59 21.05 2.88
CA ASP A 466 -19.44 21.93 3.67
C ASP A 466 -19.32 21.52 5.14
N LEU A 467 -18.53 22.29 5.90
CA LEU A 467 -18.20 22.00 7.29
C LEU A 467 -18.64 23.16 8.18
N PRO A 468 -19.47 22.92 9.21
CA PRO A 468 -19.83 23.96 10.15
C PRO A 468 -18.58 24.47 10.91
N PRO A 469 -18.54 25.76 11.28
CA PRO A 469 -17.46 26.28 12.10
C PRO A 469 -17.39 25.58 13.46
N ALA A 470 -16.17 25.35 13.96
CA ALA A 470 -15.92 24.74 15.27
C ALA A 470 -16.65 23.40 15.54
N SER A 471 -16.86 22.59 14.51
CA SER A 471 -17.48 21.26 14.61
C SER A 471 -16.49 20.12 14.90
N LEU A 472 -15.18 20.32 14.64
CA LEU A 472 -14.16 19.27 14.74
C LEU A 472 -13.30 19.41 16.00
N ASP A 473 -12.97 18.28 16.62
CA ASP A 473 -12.07 18.22 17.78
C ASP A 473 -10.61 17.97 17.40
N GLY A 474 -10.35 17.54 16.17
CA GLY A 474 -9.01 17.32 15.64
C GLY A 474 -9.03 16.96 14.15
N VAL A 475 -7.95 17.32 13.45
CA VAL A 475 -7.70 16.89 12.07
C VAL A 475 -6.39 16.13 12.06
N PHE A 476 -6.44 14.85 11.67
CA PHE A 476 -5.27 13.97 11.61
C PHE A 476 -5.17 13.39 10.20
N THR A 477 -4.08 13.65 9.48
CA THR A 477 -4.03 13.35 8.04
C THR A 477 -2.63 13.06 7.51
N ASP A 478 -2.57 12.41 6.35
CA ASP A 478 -1.38 12.14 5.56
C ASP A 478 -1.59 12.74 4.14
N PRO A 479 -1.33 14.05 3.95
CA PRO A 479 -1.60 14.73 2.69
C PRO A 479 -0.71 14.21 1.56
N PRO A 480 -1.12 14.37 0.29
CA PRO A 480 -0.36 13.87 -0.85
C PRO A 480 1.03 14.52 -0.96
N TYR A 481 2.04 13.70 -1.28
CA TYR A 481 3.41 14.16 -1.54
C TYR A 481 3.57 14.69 -2.95
N PHE A 482 4.37 15.75 -3.09
CA PHE A 482 4.87 16.17 -4.39
C PHE A 482 5.79 15.07 -4.94
N GLY A 483 5.27 14.24 -5.84
CA GLY A 483 5.99 13.06 -6.35
C GLY A 483 5.87 11.84 -5.44
N ASN A 484 5.07 10.85 -5.85
CA ASN A 484 5.38 9.41 -5.80
C ASN A 484 4.10 8.57 -5.96
N VAL A 485 4.08 7.76 -7.03
CA VAL A 485 3.08 6.71 -7.38
C VAL A 485 1.70 7.22 -7.84
N GLN A 486 1.31 6.82 -9.05
CA GLN A 486 0.02 7.16 -9.66
C GLN A 486 -1.10 6.23 -9.14
N TYR A 487 -1.60 6.48 -7.92
CA TYR A 487 -2.55 5.58 -7.26
C TYR A 487 -3.85 5.40 -8.04
N ALA A 488 -4.42 6.49 -8.55
CA ALA A 488 -5.64 6.44 -9.36
C ALA A 488 -5.43 5.55 -10.59
N GLU A 489 -4.39 5.83 -11.39
CA GLU A 489 -4.05 5.06 -12.58
C GLU A 489 -3.92 3.55 -12.32
N LEU A 490 -3.23 3.17 -11.23
CA LEU A 490 -3.08 1.76 -10.88
C LEU A 490 -4.40 1.14 -10.44
N MET A 491 -5.20 1.86 -9.65
CA MET A 491 -6.47 1.36 -9.12
C MET A 491 -7.60 1.25 -10.16
N ASP A 492 -7.51 1.93 -11.30
CA ASP A 492 -8.45 1.75 -12.40
C ASP A 492 -8.63 0.26 -12.77
N PHE A 493 -7.53 -0.51 -12.75
CA PHE A 493 -7.56 -1.96 -13.05
C PHE A 493 -8.55 -2.74 -12.17
N CYS A 494 -8.60 -2.44 -10.88
CA CYS A 494 -9.55 -3.05 -9.94
C CYS A 494 -10.93 -2.37 -10.03
N TYR A 495 -10.93 -1.05 -10.15
CA TYR A 495 -12.14 -0.22 -10.13
C TYR A 495 -13.11 -0.53 -11.26
N VAL A 496 -12.62 -0.82 -12.48
CA VAL A 496 -13.51 -1.12 -13.61
C VAL A 496 -14.40 -2.34 -13.38
N TRP A 497 -13.89 -3.35 -12.65
CA TRP A 497 -14.67 -4.52 -12.24
C TRP A 497 -15.64 -4.18 -11.11
N LEU A 498 -15.14 -3.49 -10.08
CA LEU A 498 -15.93 -3.08 -8.92
C LEU A 498 -17.13 -2.22 -9.34
N ARG A 499 -16.91 -1.24 -10.24
CA ARG A 499 -17.96 -0.39 -10.79
C ARG A 499 -19.03 -1.17 -11.54
N ARG A 500 -18.68 -2.24 -12.26
CA ARG A 500 -19.68 -3.10 -12.93
C ARG A 500 -20.56 -3.86 -11.95
N LEU A 501 -20.08 -4.13 -10.73
CA LEU A 501 -20.83 -4.81 -9.69
C LEU A 501 -21.66 -3.87 -8.82
N ALA A 502 -21.14 -2.68 -8.52
CA ALA A 502 -21.72 -1.79 -7.52
C ALA A 502 -22.15 -0.41 -8.06
N GLY A 503 -21.66 0.01 -9.23
CA GLY A 503 -21.85 1.37 -9.77
C GLY A 503 -23.27 1.69 -10.24
N GLY A 504 -24.12 0.67 -10.46
CA GLY A 504 -25.53 0.90 -10.76
C GLY A 504 -26.37 1.35 -9.56
N VAL A 505 -25.85 1.20 -8.34
CA VAL A 505 -26.58 1.48 -7.08
C VAL A 505 -25.88 2.57 -6.27
N ILE A 506 -24.57 2.71 -6.40
CA ILE A 506 -23.75 3.58 -5.53
C ILE A 506 -23.27 4.81 -6.30
N PRO A 507 -23.78 6.01 -5.99
CA PRO A 507 -23.45 7.25 -6.73
C PRO A 507 -21.95 7.57 -6.77
N ALA A 508 -21.22 7.30 -5.69
CA ALA A 508 -19.77 7.49 -5.62
C ALA A 508 -18.99 6.71 -6.68
N LEU A 509 -19.59 5.68 -7.28
CA LEU A 509 -18.96 4.80 -8.27
C LEU A 509 -19.43 5.09 -9.71
N LEU A 510 -20.12 6.21 -9.96
CA LEU A 510 -20.64 6.55 -11.31
C LEU A 510 -19.53 6.93 -12.30
N SER A 511 -18.41 7.46 -11.81
CA SER A 511 -17.28 7.83 -12.67
C SER A 511 -16.77 6.63 -13.47
N ARG A 512 -16.28 6.85 -14.69
CA ARG A 512 -15.71 5.78 -15.51
C ARG A 512 -14.29 5.38 -15.10
N THR A 513 -13.62 6.23 -14.33
CA THR A 513 -12.23 6.07 -13.88
C THR A 513 -12.07 6.60 -12.45
N THR A 514 -11.07 6.10 -11.74
CA THR A 514 -10.64 6.63 -10.44
C THR A 514 -9.86 7.94 -10.57
N ARG A 515 -9.41 8.29 -11.78
CA ARG A 515 -8.64 9.50 -12.05
C ARG A 515 -9.56 10.71 -12.02
N ASN A 516 -9.14 11.74 -11.30
CA ASN A 516 -9.87 13.01 -11.25
C ASN A 516 -8.94 14.16 -11.63
N GLN A 517 -9.47 15.13 -12.36
CA GLN A 517 -8.72 16.33 -12.75
C GLN A 517 -8.35 17.20 -11.55
N ASP A 518 -9.11 17.15 -10.47
CA ASP A 518 -8.85 17.93 -9.25
C ASP A 518 -8.03 17.13 -8.22
N GLU A 519 -7.48 15.98 -8.63
CA GLU A 519 -6.60 15.19 -7.76
C GLU A 519 -5.27 15.93 -7.56
N LEU A 520 -4.90 16.16 -6.30
CA LEU A 520 -3.62 16.74 -5.91
C LEU A 520 -2.49 15.70 -6.00
N THR A 521 -2.33 15.05 -7.16
CA THR A 521 -1.26 14.09 -7.43
C THR A 521 -0.11 14.73 -8.22
N ALA A 522 1.06 14.11 -8.09
CA ALA A 522 2.32 14.61 -8.63
C ALA A 522 2.30 14.93 -10.13
N ASN A 523 1.67 14.13 -10.98
CA ASN A 523 1.75 14.36 -12.43
C ASN A 523 0.86 15.49 -12.92
N ILE A 524 -0.38 15.54 -12.44
CA ILE A 524 -1.29 16.65 -12.74
C ILE A 524 -0.68 17.94 -12.18
N THR A 525 -0.02 17.88 -11.02
CA THR A 525 0.71 19.02 -10.43
C THR A 525 2.00 19.36 -11.18
N MET A 526 2.75 18.40 -11.72
CA MET A 526 3.97 18.68 -12.49
C MET A 526 3.64 19.30 -13.86
N GLU A 527 2.47 18.99 -14.43
CA GLU A 527 1.95 19.67 -15.62
C GLU A 527 1.24 21.01 -15.30
N ARG A 528 0.61 21.15 -14.13
CA ARG A 528 -0.12 22.38 -13.69
C ARG A 528 0.68 23.35 -12.83
N GLY A 529 1.89 22.98 -12.41
CA GLY A 529 2.78 23.78 -11.57
C GLY A 529 2.54 23.64 -10.06
N LEU A 530 3.56 24.05 -9.29
CA LEU A 530 3.57 24.09 -7.83
C LEU A 530 2.44 24.96 -7.24
N ASP A 531 1.99 25.95 -8.01
CA ASP A 531 0.95 26.91 -7.63
C ASP A 531 -0.40 26.23 -7.41
N HIS A 532 -0.85 25.39 -8.35
CA HIS A 532 -2.15 24.69 -8.24
C HIS A 532 -2.20 23.75 -7.02
N PHE A 533 -1.11 23.04 -6.75
CA PHE A 533 -1.01 22.20 -5.55
C PHE A 533 -1.01 23.02 -4.27
N THR A 534 -0.35 24.18 -4.29
CA THR A 534 -0.35 25.11 -3.16
C THR A 534 -1.75 25.63 -2.87
N GLU A 535 -2.49 26.05 -3.90
CA GLU A 535 -3.88 26.52 -3.77
C GLU A 535 -4.80 25.43 -3.24
N GLY A 536 -4.71 24.21 -3.80
CA GLY A 536 -5.52 23.08 -3.35
C GLY A 536 -5.25 22.71 -1.89
N LEU A 537 -3.97 22.59 -1.51
CA LEU A 537 -3.59 22.26 -0.14
C LEU A 537 -4.01 23.36 0.85
N ALA A 538 -3.79 24.63 0.49
CA ALA A 538 -4.18 25.77 1.32
C ALA A 538 -5.69 25.87 1.48
N ALA A 539 -6.47 25.63 0.42
CA ALA A 539 -7.93 25.63 0.48
C ALA A 539 -8.46 24.52 1.42
N VAL A 540 -7.87 23.32 1.36
CA VAL A 540 -8.24 22.23 2.28
C VAL A 540 -7.89 22.60 3.72
N PHE A 541 -6.66 23.05 3.98
CA PHE A 541 -6.23 23.40 5.34
C PHE A 541 -7.07 24.54 5.92
N GLY A 542 -7.39 25.56 5.12
CA GLY A 542 -8.28 26.65 5.54
C GLY A 542 -9.68 26.18 5.91
N LYS A 543 -10.28 25.26 5.12
CA LYS A 543 -11.58 24.66 5.46
C LYS A 543 -11.53 23.83 6.74
N MET A 544 -10.49 23.02 6.90
CA MET A 544 -10.31 22.22 8.11
C MET A 544 -10.11 23.10 9.33
N ALA A 545 -9.30 24.16 9.23
CA ALA A 545 -9.08 25.12 10.31
C ALA A 545 -10.35 25.90 10.69
N HIS A 546 -11.19 26.26 9.71
CA HIS A 546 -12.49 26.89 9.97
C HIS A 546 -13.41 25.98 10.79
N ALA A 547 -13.45 24.69 10.46
CA ALA A 547 -14.24 23.70 11.17
C ALA A 547 -13.63 23.26 12.52
N LEU A 548 -12.35 23.55 12.75
CA LEU A 548 -11.63 23.14 13.95
C LEU A 548 -12.02 24.01 15.15
N LYS A 549 -12.31 23.39 16.30
CA LYS A 549 -12.49 24.12 17.56
C LYS A 549 -11.19 24.84 17.94
N THR A 550 -11.30 26.02 18.57
CA THR A 550 -10.15 26.84 18.97
C THR A 550 -9.12 26.04 19.76
N GLY A 551 -7.85 26.11 19.35
CA GLY A 551 -6.73 25.44 20.02
C GLY A 551 -6.64 23.93 19.79
N ARG A 552 -7.56 23.30 19.04
CA ARG A 552 -7.45 21.88 18.67
C ARG A 552 -6.41 21.65 17.55
N PRO A 553 -5.87 20.43 17.42
CA PRO A 553 -4.74 20.19 16.52
C PRO A 553 -5.21 19.91 15.09
N LEU A 554 -4.52 20.52 14.13
CA LEU A 554 -4.34 19.98 12.79
C LEU A 554 -2.95 19.33 12.75
N ALA A 555 -2.92 18.00 12.82
CA ALA A 555 -1.69 17.21 12.86
C ALA A 555 -1.55 16.38 11.59
N PHE A 556 -0.41 16.49 10.92
CA PHE A 556 -0.17 15.76 9.67
C PHE A 556 1.28 15.33 9.52
N THR A 557 1.47 14.22 8.81
CA THR A 557 2.80 13.67 8.49
C THR A 557 3.23 14.09 7.10
N TYR A 558 4.49 14.49 6.95
CA TYR A 558 5.03 14.87 5.65
C TYR A 558 6.52 14.59 5.48
N HIS A 559 6.91 14.10 4.30
CA HIS A 559 8.32 14.01 3.92
C HIS A 559 8.55 14.31 2.43
N HIS A 560 9.70 14.92 2.13
CA HIS A 560 10.23 14.96 0.77
C HIS A 560 11.76 15.16 0.78
N ASN A 561 12.45 14.67 -0.24
CA ASN A 561 13.92 14.74 -0.33
C ASN A 561 14.46 16.16 -0.68
N ARG A 562 13.57 17.08 -1.04
CA ARG A 562 13.87 18.47 -1.45
C ARG A 562 13.06 19.44 -0.60
N LEU A 563 13.72 20.48 -0.09
CA LEU A 563 13.11 21.48 0.81
C LEU A 563 12.00 22.29 0.10
N GLU A 564 12.14 22.52 -1.21
CA GLU A 564 11.19 23.28 -2.02
C GLU A 564 9.78 22.64 -2.06
N ALA A 565 9.70 21.32 -1.89
CA ALA A 565 8.42 20.62 -1.80
C ALA A 565 7.65 20.94 -0.51
N TYR A 566 8.29 21.54 0.50
CA TYR A 566 7.62 21.97 1.73
C TYR A 566 7.09 23.41 1.64
N TYR A 567 7.39 24.17 0.57
CA TYR A 567 6.88 25.55 0.46
C TYR A 567 5.35 25.60 0.42
N PRO A 568 4.65 24.72 -0.32
CA PRO A 568 3.18 24.64 -0.28
C PRO A 568 2.64 24.34 1.12
N VAL A 569 3.36 23.53 1.91
CA VAL A 569 2.97 23.20 3.29
C VAL A 569 3.03 24.44 4.18
N VAL A 570 4.09 25.25 4.07
CA VAL A 570 4.21 26.53 4.79
C VAL A 570 3.04 27.45 4.42
N VAL A 571 2.75 27.59 3.12
CA VAL A 571 1.64 28.42 2.64
C VAL A 571 0.31 27.92 3.19
N ALA A 572 0.05 26.62 3.14
CA ALA A 572 -1.20 26.05 3.61
C ALA A 572 -1.44 26.25 5.11
N ILE A 573 -0.39 26.11 5.94
CA ILE A 573 -0.50 26.37 7.39
C ILE A 573 -0.80 27.85 7.65
N LEU A 574 -0.11 28.75 6.96
CA LEU A 574 -0.24 30.20 7.17
C LEU A 574 -1.57 30.75 6.63
N ASP A 575 -2.03 30.29 5.46
CA ASP A 575 -3.34 30.64 4.91
C ASP A 575 -4.49 30.14 5.79
N ALA A 576 -4.30 29.01 6.48
CA ALA A 576 -5.25 28.50 7.45
C ALA A 576 -5.26 29.28 8.79
N GLY A 577 -4.37 30.27 8.95
CA GLY A 577 -4.26 31.06 10.18
C GLY A 577 -3.71 30.27 11.36
N LEU A 578 -2.96 29.20 11.10
CA LEU A 578 -2.39 28.33 12.13
C LEU A 578 -0.91 28.65 12.37
N ALA A 579 -0.43 28.36 13.57
CA ALA A 579 1.00 28.24 13.85
C ALA A 579 1.39 26.77 13.99
N CYS A 580 2.61 26.41 13.56
CA CYS A 580 3.18 25.11 13.83
C CYS A 580 3.87 25.10 15.21
N THR A 581 3.28 24.39 16.17
CA THR A 581 3.74 24.36 17.56
C THR A 581 4.97 23.46 17.72
N ILE A 582 4.95 22.30 17.07
CA ILE A 582 6.04 21.32 17.11
C ILE A 582 6.17 20.55 15.79
N ALA A 583 7.39 20.12 15.50
CA ALA A 583 7.73 19.18 14.43
C ALA A 583 8.37 17.96 15.10
N LEU A 584 7.80 16.77 14.90
CA LEU A 584 8.21 15.52 15.55
C LEU A 584 8.67 14.50 14.50
N PRO A 585 9.80 13.81 14.66
CA PRO A 585 10.18 12.73 13.77
C PRO A 585 9.41 11.44 14.08
N CYS A 586 9.00 10.69 13.05
CA CYS A 586 8.48 9.34 13.23
C CYS A 586 8.89 8.42 12.07
N PRO A 587 9.35 7.18 12.35
CA PRO A 587 9.50 6.16 11.32
C PRO A 587 8.19 5.92 10.58
N ALA A 588 8.25 6.04 9.26
CA ALA A 588 7.08 5.99 8.39
C ALA A 588 7.26 5.06 7.20
N GLU A 589 8.48 4.61 6.87
CA GLU A 589 8.74 3.70 5.75
C GLU A 589 9.58 2.47 6.14
N MET A 590 9.56 1.45 5.29
CA MET A 590 10.39 0.25 5.48
C MET A 590 11.78 0.48 4.87
N GLY A 591 12.83 0.44 5.70
CA GLY A 591 14.23 0.61 5.24
C GLY A 591 14.73 -0.48 4.27
N ALA A 592 14.04 -1.62 4.19
CA ALA A 592 14.32 -2.70 3.23
C ALA A 592 13.42 -2.66 1.98
N SER A 593 12.57 -1.63 1.82
CA SER A 593 11.75 -1.50 0.61
C SER A 593 12.64 -1.39 -0.63
N ILE A 594 12.25 -2.05 -1.72
CA ILE A 594 13.00 -2.05 -2.99
C ILE A 594 13.14 -0.61 -3.56
N HIS A 595 12.28 0.31 -3.12
CA HIS A 595 12.26 1.71 -3.52
C HIS A 595 13.23 2.59 -2.72
N ILE A 596 13.57 2.21 -1.48
CA ILE A 596 14.48 2.96 -0.60
C ILE A 596 15.85 2.27 -0.50
N SER A 597 15.91 0.95 -0.65
CA SER A 597 17.15 0.18 -0.58
C SER A 597 18.15 0.63 -1.65
N GLY A 598 19.24 1.26 -1.22
CA GLY A 598 20.26 1.82 -2.10
C GLY A 598 19.98 3.25 -2.60
N THR A 599 18.91 3.90 -2.14
CA THR A 599 18.67 5.34 -2.35
C THR A 599 18.95 6.09 -1.05
N ALA A 600 19.37 7.36 -1.13
CA ALA A 600 19.59 8.22 0.04
C ALA A 600 18.27 8.78 0.63
N SER A 601 17.14 8.06 0.43
CA SER A 601 15.80 8.51 0.82
C SER A 601 15.53 8.27 2.31
N SER A 602 14.80 9.18 2.93
CA SER A 602 14.38 9.08 4.35
C SER A 602 13.42 7.91 4.57
N VAL A 603 13.53 7.25 5.73
CA VAL A 603 12.51 6.35 6.28
C VAL A 603 11.70 7.00 7.40
N VAL A 604 12.06 8.23 7.77
CA VAL A 604 11.40 9.08 8.77
C VAL A 604 10.57 10.16 8.08
N ASP A 605 9.38 10.41 8.62
CA ASP A 605 8.57 11.56 8.28
C ASP A 605 8.64 12.62 9.39
N THR A 606 8.32 13.86 9.01
CA THR A 606 8.05 14.93 9.98
C THR A 606 6.55 15.02 10.23
N VAL A 607 6.14 14.90 11.50
CA VAL A 607 4.79 15.18 11.95
C VAL A 607 4.72 16.63 12.41
N PHE A 608 3.94 17.44 11.71
CA PHE A 608 3.67 18.83 12.08
C PHE A 608 2.39 18.88 12.90
N VAL A 609 2.45 19.52 14.06
CA VAL A 609 1.26 19.84 14.86
C VAL A 609 1.01 21.34 14.75
N CYS A 610 -0.18 21.70 14.30
CA CYS A 610 -0.57 23.09 14.07
C CYS A 610 -1.82 23.45 14.87
N ARG A 611 -1.84 24.65 15.44
CA ARG A 611 -2.95 25.17 16.25
C ARG A 611 -3.22 26.64 15.94
N SER A 612 -4.46 27.08 16.14
CA SER A 612 -4.84 28.50 16.02
C SER A 612 -4.40 29.34 17.22
N THR A 613 -4.27 28.72 18.39
CA THR A 613 -3.71 29.33 19.60
C THR A 613 -3.04 28.25 20.45
N GLY A 614 -2.11 28.67 21.31
CA GLY A 614 -1.41 27.77 22.22
C GLY A 614 -0.15 28.41 22.79
N VAL A 615 0.75 27.56 23.28
CA VAL A 615 2.05 27.97 23.82
C VAL A 615 3.18 27.23 23.12
N VAL A 616 4.29 27.93 22.86
CA VAL A 616 5.53 27.34 22.35
C VAL A 616 6.68 27.73 23.26
N SER A 617 7.56 26.78 23.60
CA SER A 617 8.77 27.09 24.37
C SER A 617 9.72 27.94 23.55
N ARG A 618 10.19 29.07 24.13
CA ARG A 618 11.17 29.98 23.52
C ARG A 618 12.45 29.26 23.12
N GLN A 619 12.86 28.26 23.90
CA GLN A 619 14.06 27.45 23.66
C GLN A 619 13.98 26.65 22.34
N THR A 620 12.77 26.39 21.85
CA THR A 620 12.57 25.68 20.59
C THR A 620 12.61 26.61 19.36
N LEU A 621 12.70 27.92 19.53
CA LEU A 621 12.69 28.89 18.44
C LEU A 621 14.11 29.17 17.91
N ALA A 622 14.67 28.18 17.21
CA ALA A 622 16.03 28.24 16.67
C ALA A 622 16.21 29.35 15.61
N LYS A 623 17.36 30.04 15.67
CA LYS A 623 17.76 31.11 14.74
C LYS A 623 19.11 30.85 14.08
N THR A 624 20.03 30.20 14.80
CA THR A 624 21.39 29.91 14.34
C THR A 624 21.57 28.44 13.95
N ALA A 625 22.59 28.14 13.15
CA ALA A 625 22.88 26.77 12.73
C ALA A 625 23.09 25.82 13.93
N GLY A 626 23.75 26.30 14.99
CA GLY A 626 23.97 25.53 16.22
C GLY A 626 22.69 25.24 16.99
N GLU A 627 21.74 26.19 17.06
CA GLU A 627 20.44 25.97 17.70
C GLU A 627 19.59 24.97 16.91
N PHE A 628 19.59 25.04 15.57
CA PHE A 628 18.94 24.03 14.73
C PHE A 628 19.58 22.65 14.92
N ALA A 629 20.91 22.59 14.93
CA ALA A 629 21.64 21.34 15.16
C ALA A 629 21.31 20.73 16.52
N ALA A 630 21.19 21.54 17.58
CA ALA A 630 20.79 21.06 18.91
C ALA A 630 19.39 20.43 18.91
N LEU A 631 18.40 21.05 18.25
CA LEU A 631 17.06 20.46 18.12
C LEU A 631 17.09 19.12 17.37
N VAL A 632 17.83 19.09 16.26
CA VAL A 632 17.98 17.88 15.43
C VAL A 632 18.70 16.77 16.20
N CYS A 633 19.72 17.09 17.01
CA CYS A 633 20.40 16.13 17.88
C CYS A 633 19.44 15.47 18.86
N VAL A 634 18.59 16.24 19.54
CA VAL A 634 17.58 15.72 20.47
C VAL A 634 16.64 14.73 19.78
N ASP A 635 16.18 15.09 18.57
CA ASP A 635 15.30 14.24 17.77
C ASP A 635 16.00 12.94 17.32
N LEU A 636 17.25 13.04 16.85
CA LEU A 636 18.06 11.88 16.48
C LEU A 636 18.32 10.95 17.66
N ASP A 637 18.57 11.49 18.85
CA ASP A 637 18.78 10.70 20.06
C ASP A 637 17.50 9.97 20.48
N LYS A 638 16.34 10.63 20.41
CA LYS A 638 15.04 9.97 20.65
C LYS A 638 14.77 8.85 19.65
N LEU A 639 15.07 9.05 18.37
CA LEU A 639 14.96 8.00 17.35
C LEU A 639 15.91 6.82 17.62
N ARG A 640 17.14 7.10 18.06
CA ARG A 640 18.13 6.06 18.45
C ARG A 640 17.66 5.26 19.67
N GLN A 641 17.08 5.92 20.67
CA GLN A 641 16.45 5.26 21.81
C GLN A 641 15.28 4.36 21.37
N GLY A 642 14.53 4.76 20.34
CA GLY A 642 13.52 3.94 19.68
C GLY A 642 14.06 2.81 18.79
N GLY A 643 15.39 2.66 18.69
CA GLY A 643 16.05 1.60 17.93
C GLY A 643 16.25 1.89 16.43
N LEU A 644 15.92 3.09 15.96
CA LEU A 644 16.28 3.51 14.60
C LEU A 644 17.79 3.79 14.56
N LYS A 645 18.41 3.48 13.42
CA LYS A 645 19.74 4.00 13.07
C LYS A 645 19.55 5.07 12.00
N PRO A 646 19.49 6.37 12.38
CA PRO A 646 19.18 7.42 11.42
C PRO A 646 20.22 7.47 10.29
N THR A 647 19.73 7.64 9.07
CA THR A 647 20.52 7.87 7.87
C THR A 647 20.67 9.37 7.60
N GLN A 648 21.52 9.74 6.64
CA GLN A 648 21.62 11.14 6.19
C GLN A 648 20.28 11.65 5.63
N GLY A 649 19.51 10.79 4.94
CA GLY A 649 18.17 11.13 4.46
C GLY A 649 17.21 11.46 5.61
N ASP A 650 17.27 10.68 6.69
CA ASP A 650 16.46 10.93 7.91
C ASP A 650 16.86 12.24 8.57
N THR A 651 18.16 12.48 8.75
CA THR A 651 18.67 13.75 9.32
C THR A 651 18.21 14.95 8.51
N ARG A 652 18.28 14.86 7.18
CA ARG A 652 17.81 15.93 6.29
C ARG A 652 16.30 16.17 6.44
N CYS A 653 15.49 15.12 6.53
CA CYS A 653 14.05 15.26 6.75
C CYS A 653 13.76 16.02 8.05
N ILE A 654 14.46 15.71 9.14
CA ILE A 654 14.29 16.38 10.43
C ILE A 654 14.70 17.86 10.34
N ILE A 655 15.83 18.16 9.67
CA ILE A 655 16.27 19.54 9.44
C ILE A 655 15.20 20.33 8.68
N PHE A 656 14.65 19.76 7.60
CA PHE A 656 13.59 20.41 6.81
C PHE A 656 12.34 20.65 7.66
N GLY A 657 11.95 19.69 8.49
CA GLY A 657 10.85 19.86 9.44
C GLY A 657 11.02 21.07 10.35
N HIS A 658 12.19 21.25 10.96
CA HIS A 658 12.46 22.40 11.82
C HIS A 658 12.55 23.73 11.04
N LEU A 659 13.17 23.74 9.86
CA LEU A 659 13.23 24.94 9.01
C LEU A 659 11.82 25.42 8.59
N VAL A 660 10.94 24.48 8.24
CA VAL A 660 9.54 24.74 7.89
C VAL A 660 8.78 25.29 9.10
N ARG A 661 8.90 24.64 10.27
CA ARG A 661 8.28 25.13 11.52
C ARG A 661 8.70 26.57 11.83
N MET A 662 9.99 26.88 11.71
CA MET A 662 10.52 28.20 12.01
C MET A 662 10.11 29.27 10.99
N THR A 663 9.96 28.86 9.73
CA THR A 663 9.43 29.73 8.68
C THR A 663 7.99 30.11 8.95
N VAL A 664 7.13 29.13 9.26
CA VAL A 664 5.74 29.37 9.67
C VAL A 664 5.71 30.32 10.88
N TRP A 665 6.51 30.03 11.92
CA TRP A 665 6.55 30.86 13.10
C TRP A 665 6.91 32.32 12.77
N ASN A 666 7.96 32.55 11.99
CA ASN A 666 8.44 33.90 11.72
C ASN A 666 7.50 34.70 10.81
N LEU A 667 6.84 34.04 9.84
CA LEU A 667 5.96 34.72 8.88
C LEU A 667 4.55 34.97 9.40
N ARG A 668 4.05 34.21 10.38
CA ARG A 668 2.62 34.23 10.81
C ARG A 668 2.02 35.61 11.09
N LYS A 669 2.79 36.53 11.70
CA LYS A 669 2.28 37.85 12.09
C LYS A 669 2.15 38.84 10.93
N ALA A 670 2.94 38.65 9.88
CA ALA A 670 2.99 39.53 8.72
C ALA A 670 2.50 38.83 7.44
N TRP A 671 1.90 37.64 7.58
CA TRP A 671 1.41 36.88 6.44
C TRP A 671 0.23 37.59 5.78
N GLN A 672 0.18 37.54 4.45
CA GLN A 672 -0.84 38.20 3.65
C GLN A 672 -1.60 37.13 2.83
N PRO A 673 -2.74 36.61 3.33
CA PRO A 673 -3.51 35.57 2.64
C PRO A 673 -4.05 35.99 1.27
N ALA A 674 -4.14 37.29 0.99
CA ALA A 674 -4.64 37.83 -0.28
C ALA A 674 -3.64 37.74 -1.45
N LEU A 675 -2.36 37.40 -1.18
CA LEU A 675 -1.35 37.23 -2.22
C LEU A 675 -1.64 36.01 -3.12
N THR A 676 -1.17 36.06 -4.36
CA THR A 676 -1.22 34.90 -5.27
C THR A 676 -0.33 33.76 -4.78
N ALA A 677 -0.61 32.53 -5.21
CA ALA A 677 0.19 31.36 -4.83
C ALA A 677 1.68 31.53 -5.14
N THR A 678 2.01 32.04 -6.34
CA THR A 678 3.39 32.32 -6.74
C THR A 678 4.08 33.31 -5.78
N GLN A 679 3.42 34.43 -5.46
CA GLN A 679 3.97 35.45 -4.54
C GLN A 679 4.14 34.92 -3.12
N LYS A 680 3.23 34.06 -2.65
CA LYS A 680 3.32 33.38 -1.36
C LYS A 680 4.53 32.45 -1.34
N LEU A 681 4.69 31.61 -2.37
CA LEU A 681 5.84 30.71 -2.52
C LEU A 681 7.17 31.48 -2.58
N GLU A 682 7.24 32.59 -3.30
CA GLU A 682 8.42 33.48 -3.33
C GLU A 682 8.72 34.09 -1.97
N THR A 683 7.69 34.44 -1.19
CA THR A 683 7.86 34.96 0.17
C THR A 683 8.42 33.89 1.10
N VAL A 684 7.93 32.66 1.00
CA VAL A 684 8.47 31.50 1.73
C VAL A 684 9.91 31.22 1.34
N ALA A 685 10.21 31.20 0.03
CA ALA A 685 11.55 30.97 -0.49
C ALA A 685 12.56 32.02 -0.01
N ARG A 686 12.18 33.31 -0.09
CA ARG A 686 13.01 34.43 0.40
C ARG A 686 13.28 34.31 1.89
N HIS A 687 12.28 33.97 2.70
CA HIS A 687 12.46 33.81 4.13
C HIS A 687 13.37 32.61 4.46
N LEU A 688 13.14 31.46 3.85
CA LEU A 688 13.97 30.27 4.05
C LEU A 688 15.44 30.52 3.67
N ALA A 689 15.70 31.35 2.65
CA ALA A 689 17.06 31.75 2.29
C ALA A 689 17.78 32.57 3.38
N THR A 690 17.03 33.20 4.31
CA THR A 690 17.61 33.91 5.46
C THR A 690 17.96 33.00 6.64
N LEU A 691 17.39 31.79 6.67
CA LEU A 691 17.69 30.80 7.71
C LEU A 691 19.01 30.08 7.41
N PRO A 692 19.62 29.42 8.42
CA PRO A 692 20.81 28.61 8.22
C PRO A 692 20.60 27.55 7.12
N GLN A 693 21.56 27.47 6.20
CA GLN A 693 21.53 26.53 5.09
C GLN A 693 21.79 25.09 5.58
N LEU A 694 21.26 24.10 4.85
CA LEU A 694 21.39 22.68 5.19
C LEU A 694 22.82 22.27 5.53
N GLY A 695 23.79 22.61 4.68
CA GLY A 695 25.20 22.26 4.89
C GLY A 695 25.81 22.90 6.14
N GLY A 696 25.33 24.08 6.55
CA GLY A 696 25.77 24.74 7.78
C GLY A 696 25.23 24.06 9.03
N ILE A 697 23.98 23.57 8.99
CA ILE A 697 23.38 22.81 10.09
C ILE A 697 24.05 21.42 10.18
N GLU A 698 24.23 20.74 9.04
CA GLU A 698 24.93 19.46 8.97
C GLU A 698 26.36 19.57 9.51
N ALA A 699 27.11 20.62 9.16
CA ALA A 699 28.46 20.85 9.69
C ALA A 699 28.49 20.96 11.22
N MET A 700 27.49 21.62 11.82
CA MET A 700 27.38 21.74 13.28
C MET A 700 26.99 20.41 13.96
N LEU A 701 26.19 19.57 13.30
CA LEU A 701 25.81 18.25 13.82
C LEU A 701 26.98 17.27 13.93
N PHE A 702 28.00 17.44 13.07
CA PHE A 702 29.17 16.57 13.02
C PHE A 702 30.44 17.22 13.63
N ALA A 703 30.32 18.42 14.19
CA ALA A 703 31.41 19.08 14.91
C ALA A 703 31.55 18.49 16.32
N GLU A 704 32.79 18.42 16.83
CA GLU A 704 33.10 17.80 18.14
C GLU A 704 32.52 18.57 19.34
N ASP A 705 32.24 19.88 19.20
CA ASP A 705 31.70 20.76 20.24
C ASP A 705 30.33 21.34 19.84
N LEU A 706 29.25 20.58 20.08
CA LEU A 706 27.89 21.11 19.99
C LEU A 706 27.58 21.99 21.23
N PRO A 707 27.05 23.22 21.05
CA PRO A 707 26.57 24.02 22.17
C PRO A 707 25.48 23.25 22.92
N ALA A 708 25.79 22.86 24.15
CA ALA A 708 24.92 22.06 24.98
C ALA A 708 23.64 22.82 25.38
N LEU A 709 22.53 22.58 24.67
CA LEU A 709 21.20 22.67 25.28
C LEU A 709 21.03 21.42 26.15
N ARG A 710 21.66 21.42 27.34
CA ARG A 710 21.51 20.36 28.35
C ARG A 710 20.07 20.35 28.85
N TYR A 711 19.21 19.53 28.24
CA TYR A 711 18.05 18.98 28.94
C TYR A 711 18.57 17.91 29.90
N ALA A 712 18.66 18.26 31.20
CA ALA A 712 18.92 17.27 32.22
C ALA A 712 17.74 16.29 32.25
N VAL A 713 17.96 15.07 31.75
CA VAL A 713 17.15 13.91 32.11
C VAL A 713 17.50 13.58 33.55
N ASN A 714 16.75 14.13 34.50
CA ASN A 714 16.76 13.64 35.87
C ASN A 714 15.32 13.61 36.38
N GLU A 715 14.81 12.40 36.56
CA GLU A 715 13.63 12.13 37.36
C GLU A 715 13.88 12.67 38.78
N GLY A 716 13.24 13.77 39.11
CA GLY A 716 13.22 14.34 40.45
C GLY A 716 12.05 15.29 40.56
N GLN A 717 11.06 14.94 41.39
CA GLN A 717 9.97 15.84 41.76
C GLN A 717 10.55 17.14 42.33
N ALA A 718 10.46 18.23 41.58
CA ALA A 718 10.61 19.58 42.09
C ALA A 718 9.33 20.36 41.81
N PRO A 719 8.76 21.08 42.79
CA PRO A 719 7.53 21.82 42.62
C PRO A 719 7.75 22.99 41.66
N TYR A 720 6.81 23.15 40.73
CA TYR A 720 6.80 24.19 39.71
C TYR A 720 6.83 25.60 40.30
N GLU A 721 7.83 26.40 39.90
CA GLU A 721 7.72 27.87 39.84
C GLU A 721 7.84 28.36 38.38
N ASN A 722 6.73 28.93 37.88
CA ASN A 722 6.60 30.12 37.02
C ASN A 722 7.19 30.16 35.58
N GLY A 723 6.31 29.93 34.59
CA GLY A 723 5.79 30.96 33.66
C GLY A 723 6.69 31.76 32.70
N ALA A 724 8.02 31.65 32.71
CA ALA A 724 8.90 32.59 31.97
C ALA A 724 9.35 32.12 30.56
N ASP A 725 9.25 30.82 30.24
CA ASP A 725 9.83 30.23 29.02
C ASP A 725 8.81 29.83 27.93
N GLU A 726 7.51 29.95 28.21
CA GLU A 726 6.43 29.69 27.25
C GLU A 726 5.97 31.01 26.56
N ILE A 727 5.80 30.98 25.23
CA ILE A 727 5.29 32.09 24.43
C ILE A 727 3.89 31.71 23.93
N SER A 728 2.88 32.45 24.38
CA SER A 728 1.52 32.35 23.85
C SER A 728 1.40 33.01 22.47
N PHE A 729 0.51 32.50 21.64
CA PHE A 729 0.23 33.06 20.31
C PHE A 729 -1.25 32.97 19.93
#